data_AF-A0A671X2J2-F1
#
_entry.id   AF-A0A671X2J2-F1
#
_cell.length_a   1.000
_cell.length_b   1.000
_cell.length_c   1.000
_cell.angle_alpha   90.00
_cell.angle_beta   90.00
_cell.angle_gamma   90.00
#
_symmetry.space_group_name_H-M   'P 1'
#
loop_
_entity.id
_entity.type
_entity.pdbx_description
1 polymer ?
#
loop_
_entity_poly.entity_id
_entity_poly.type
_entity_poly.pdbx_seq_one_letter_code
_entity_poly.pdbx_strand_id
1 'polypeptide(L)'
;LILMLDHNDNFMCENANMADIVFLVDGSTSIGPSSFQEVRNFLSGVIEAFDIGFDRVRIGLAQYSDEPHQEFLLKDHTDKSSLLTAVENVPYRTGNTFTGKAMDFLLEQYFIEDAGSRASQRVPQMAVIITDGDSADDVKEPARRLRHHGVIVAGASMAEIDLLASATLAFDSPRVLLLKDFILAKKQLETTTKGEIIKCQFVVIKVKPHVVFMGTPNFRLVRSFLHSVVSGLDVGLQKVRVGIVVFHDTPSAQTYLDTFDNKTDILQFINILPYRGGGTKTGAALDFTRTQVFIKQRGRRKDVQQVAVVITDGQSQDDVSRAAADLRRAGVTIYTVGVAGANKTQLLQMASEPPHTHVFNVDSFDKLKGLTQSLQKTMCTNIKRKQITDKTACKQKDEADIYFLLDNSGSIQPQDFDDMKAFIIEFFHKFHIGPQLVRMGLVKFASSQDLEFDLAKYSDANQLENAVQRIILKGGGTETGDALQFMEPLFKTAMETRPGVPKHLIVLTDGNSTQPKRVPAPAERLRAMGVKVFAVGVKDANEEELEVIAGDRKRTFFVRNFDALKTITDRVLTEVCTPDVCKDVQSDILFLTDSSGSIVSEDFQKMKDFMKSIVSSMTNEMHFGVMQFSTNTKLEFQLDQYSSKNDMLRAIDDMRQVGGGTLLGAAITEVSQYFNLNRGGRDGVGKKLIVMTDAESQDEVLGPAEVLRDKDVTVYAIGVENANTTQLLEVCGSSENVFNQRNFDELKDLESKLTLKLCEPRDCKKTKLADIIFLVDSSSTIDAREFKSMQRFMASVVNLTTVGSNLTRFGLIRYADKAKSIFALRDYNSKQEVLQAIANLVDGVGNTYTGAALSYSLTYFGAQHGGRKALNVPQILMVITDGDATDPDKLKQSSDDLRNNGVTVISVGVAGANREQLATMAGDDPSKSFYVDTFEGLETLIKKITKVISGRCELVLLLDQSESIKEINYRMMKNFSADVVNNFEISEKFVHVGAARFSDSLLPEFYLNKYFRRQEITSHILDMKKKGGFTYIGRALESIVEFFTPAHGSHSGITKNLLMITDGESEDEVEEKADRLRKLGIDVFAVGVGDVHDLELLQIAGTPERVYKVPNFKALPLIKKGLVDKMCKIEPPDGELKSLSCFPNIYDCVYDFQS
;
A
#
# COMPACT_ATOMS: atom_id res chain seq x y z
N LEU A 1 -4.16 -19.92 -38.32
CA LEU A 1 -3.68 -18.55 -38.12
C LEU A 1 -2.79 -18.58 -36.89
N ILE A 2 -1.47 -18.41 -36.86
CA ILE A 2 -0.49 -17.63 -37.64
C ILE A 2 0.83 -18.43 -37.60
N LEU A 3 1.60 -18.45 -38.69
CA LEU A 3 2.99 -18.96 -38.74
C LEU A 3 3.83 -18.00 -39.59
N MET A 4 4.96 -17.57 -38.99
CA MET A 4 6.28 -17.26 -39.58
C MET A 4 6.39 -16.16 -40.65
N LEU A 5 7.13 -15.09 -40.34
CA LEU A 5 8.52 -14.88 -40.83
C LEU A 5 9.24 -13.69 -40.15
N ASP A 6 10.55 -13.88 -40.00
CA ASP A 6 11.62 -12.95 -39.58
C ASP A 6 12.06 -11.98 -40.69
N HIS A 7 12.45 -10.75 -40.32
CA HIS A 7 13.83 -10.18 -40.34
C HIS A 7 13.85 -8.64 -40.52
N ASN A 8 14.63 -7.97 -39.65
CA ASN A 8 15.29 -6.65 -39.74
C ASN A 8 14.59 -5.46 -40.44
N ASP A 9 14.22 -4.42 -39.69
CA ASP A 9 15.06 -3.21 -39.55
C ASP A 9 14.39 -2.12 -38.68
N ASN A 10 15.18 -1.57 -37.74
CA ASN A 10 14.91 -0.38 -36.94
C ASN A 10 14.46 0.80 -37.82
N PHE A 11 13.24 1.33 -37.61
CA PHE A 11 12.89 2.76 -37.74
C PHE A 11 11.43 2.98 -37.30
N MET A 12 11.30 3.69 -36.17
CA MET A 12 10.27 4.62 -35.67
C MET A 12 8.76 4.38 -35.89
N CYS A 13 8.05 4.48 -34.75
CA CYS A 13 6.65 4.85 -34.62
C CYS A 13 6.37 6.26 -35.17
N GLU A 14 5.46 6.39 -36.13
CA GLU A 14 4.70 7.64 -36.39
C GLU A 14 3.29 7.40 -36.99
N ASN A 15 2.88 6.17 -37.32
CA ASN A 15 1.76 5.93 -38.25
C ASN A 15 0.48 5.32 -37.63
N ALA A 16 -0.02 5.85 -36.51
CA ALA A 16 -1.27 5.35 -35.90
C ALA A 16 -2.57 5.77 -36.63
N ASN A 17 -2.49 6.50 -37.74
CA ASN A 17 -3.65 6.98 -38.54
C ASN A 17 -3.64 6.50 -40.02
N MET A 18 -2.77 5.57 -40.40
CA MET A 18 -2.65 5.08 -41.79
C MET A 18 -2.87 3.58 -41.88
N ALA A 19 -3.70 3.14 -42.85
CA ALA A 19 -3.91 1.75 -43.21
C ALA A 19 -4.33 1.65 -44.67
N ASP A 20 -3.97 0.54 -45.33
CA ASP A 20 -4.45 0.20 -46.67
C ASP A 20 -5.35 -1.05 -46.57
N ILE A 21 -6.64 -0.89 -46.86
CA ILE A 21 -7.66 -1.93 -46.67
C ILE A 21 -8.24 -2.31 -48.03
N VAL A 22 -8.26 -3.59 -48.37
CA VAL A 22 -8.85 -4.09 -49.60
C VAL A 22 -9.98 -5.04 -49.27
N PHE A 23 -11.19 -4.71 -49.71
CA PHE A 23 -12.36 -5.59 -49.59
C PHE A 23 -12.42 -6.53 -50.78
N LEU A 24 -12.48 -7.83 -50.52
CA LEU A 24 -12.69 -8.86 -51.52
C LEU A 24 -14.10 -9.43 -51.35
N VAL A 25 -14.99 -9.03 -52.24
CA VAL A 25 -16.42 -9.28 -52.11
C VAL A 25 -16.86 -10.39 -53.05
N ASP A 26 -17.51 -11.40 -52.49
CA ASP A 26 -18.17 -12.43 -53.27
C ASP A 26 -19.36 -11.83 -54.03
N GLY A 27 -19.40 -12.08 -55.33
CA GLY A 27 -20.47 -11.73 -56.27
C GLY A 27 -20.98 -12.99 -56.97
N SER A 28 -20.91 -14.15 -56.33
CA SER A 28 -21.46 -15.38 -56.86
C SER A 28 -22.99 -15.34 -56.87
N THR A 29 -23.59 -16.24 -57.66
CA THR A 29 -25.04 -16.29 -57.87
C THR A 29 -25.83 -16.55 -56.59
N SER A 30 -25.23 -17.21 -55.59
CA SER A 30 -25.85 -17.58 -54.32
C SER A 30 -26.19 -16.40 -53.41
N ILE A 31 -25.53 -15.26 -53.59
CA ILE A 31 -25.74 -14.06 -52.77
C ILE A 31 -27.07 -13.38 -53.12
N GLY A 32 -27.35 -13.29 -54.42
CA GLY A 32 -28.54 -12.61 -54.93
C GLY A 32 -28.47 -11.08 -54.87
N PRO A 33 -29.28 -10.36 -55.69
CA PRO A 33 -29.22 -8.90 -55.78
C PRO A 33 -29.53 -8.16 -54.47
N SER A 34 -30.41 -8.73 -53.65
CA SER A 34 -30.86 -8.12 -52.39
C SER A 34 -29.76 -8.14 -51.33
N SER A 35 -29.12 -9.29 -51.09
CA SER A 35 -28.03 -9.38 -50.12
C SER A 35 -26.76 -8.68 -50.63
N PHE A 36 -26.54 -8.59 -51.95
CA PHE A 36 -25.46 -7.77 -52.48
C PHE A 36 -25.66 -6.27 -52.23
N GLN A 37 -26.92 -5.79 -52.21
CA GLN A 37 -27.22 -4.42 -51.80
C GLN A 37 -26.85 -4.19 -50.32
N GLU A 38 -27.00 -5.20 -49.45
CA GLU A 38 -26.56 -5.11 -48.05
C GLU A 38 -25.03 -5.05 -47.92
N VAL A 39 -24.28 -5.69 -48.81
CA VAL A 39 -22.82 -5.53 -48.86
C VAL A 39 -22.44 -4.10 -49.22
N ARG A 40 -23.12 -3.46 -50.18
CA ARG A 40 -22.87 -2.04 -50.50
C ARG A 40 -23.16 -1.14 -49.30
N ASN A 41 -24.27 -1.36 -48.59
CA ASN A 41 -24.63 -0.62 -47.39
C ASN A 41 -23.56 -0.79 -46.28
N PHE A 42 -23.08 -2.02 -46.07
CA PHE A 42 -22.02 -2.31 -45.11
C PHE A 42 -20.71 -1.59 -45.45
N LEU A 43 -20.27 -1.65 -46.71
CA LEU A 43 -19.05 -0.98 -47.17
C LEU A 43 -19.16 0.55 -46.99
N SER A 44 -20.32 1.13 -47.31
CA SER A 44 -20.59 2.55 -47.07
C SER A 44 -20.47 2.92 -45.59
N GLY A 45 -21.05 2.11 -44.69
CA GLY A 45 -20.92 2.32 -43.24
C GLY A 45 -19.48 2.23 -42.73
N VAL A 46 -18.68 1.33 -43.30
CA VAL A 46 -17.24 1.24 -42.97
C VAL A 46 -16.48 2.48 -43.45
N ILE A 47 -16.75 2.95 -44.67
CA ILE A 47 -16.11 4.14 -45.24
C ILE A 47 -16.44 5.41 -44.42
N GLU A 48 -17.67 5.53 -43.92
CA GLU A 48 -18.07 6.63 -43.05
C GLU A 48 -17.29 6.66 -41.73
N ALA A 49 -16.97 5.49 -41.17
CA ALA A 49 -16.27 5.33 -39.90
C ALA A 49 -14.75 5.65 -39.94
N PHE A 50 -14.14 5.66 -41.13
CA PHE A 50 -12.71 5.91 -41.30
C PHE A 50 -12.40 7.33 -41.79
N ASP A 51 -11.19 7.81 -41.50
CA ASP A 51 -10.66 9.06 -42.03
C ASP A 51 -9.92 8.77 -43.34
N ILE A 52 -10.63 8.94 -44.47
CA ILE A 52 -10.15 8.57 -45.81
C ILE A 52 -9.30 9.70 -46.39
N GLY A 53 -8.10 9.37 -46.85
CA GLY A 53 -7.16 10.36 -47.37
C GLY A 53 -5.89 9.75 -47.95
N PHE A 54 -5.18 10.51 -48.78
CA PHE A 54 -3.93 10.06 -49.40
C PHE A 54 -2.87 9.67 -48.36
N ASP A 55 -2.75 10.40 -47.25
CA ASP A 55 -1.85 10.16 -46.12
C ASP A 55 -2.58 9.57 -44.89
N ARG A 56 -3.76 8.97 -45.10
CA ARG A 56 -4.62 8.40 -44.04
C ARG A 56 -5.04 6.98 -44.37
N VAL A 57 -6.31 6.59 -44.20
CA VAL A 57 -6.80 5.28 -44.62
C VAL A 57 -7.12 5.28 -46.12
N ARG A 58 -6.63 4.27 -46.85
CA ARG A 58 -6.96 4.01 -48.26
C ARG A 58 -7.74 2.72 -48.38
N ILE A 59 -8.75 2.70 -49.24
CA ILE A 59 -9.63 1.54 -49.42
C ILE A 59 -9.69 1.15 -50.90
N GLY A 60 -9.48 -0.13 -51.19
CA GLY A 60 -9.69 -0.75 -52.50
C GLY A 60 -10.79 -1.81 -52.42
N LEU A 61 -11.40 -2.12 -53.56
CA LEU A 61 -12.45 -3.13 -53.66
C LEU A 61 -12.23 -4.02 -54.87
N ALA A 62 -12.18 -5.32 -54.65
CA ALA A 62 -12.22 -6.36 -55.66
C ALA A 62 -13.50 -7.19 -55.47
N GLN A 63 -14.11 -7.63 -56.56
CA GLN A 63 -15.23 -8.56 -56.53
C GLN A 63 -14.82 -9.90 -57.16
N TYR A 64 -15.42 -11.02 -56.78
CA TYR A 64 -15.15 -12.29 -57.44
C TYR A 64 -16.39 -13.15 -57.62
N SER A 65 -16.43 -13.90 -58.72
CA SER A 65 -17.38 -14.99 -58.93
C SER A 65 -16.63 -16.18 -59.55
N ASP A 66 -16.86 -16.48 -60.83
CA ASP A 66 -16.04 -17.41 -61.61
C ASP A 66 -14.60 -16.88 -61.79
N GLU A 67 -14.49 -15.56 -61.91
CA GLU A 67 -13.24 -14.82 -62.07
C GLU A 67 -13.18 -13.63 -61.10
N PRO A 68 -12.00 -13.26 -60.60
CA PRO A 68 -11.83 -12.03 -59.85
C PRO A 68 -11.87 -10.81 -60.79
N HIS A 69 -12.48 -9.73 -60.30
CA HIS A 69 -12.69 -8.48 -61.02
C HIS A 69 -12.21 -7.31 -60.16
N GLN A 70 -11.42 -6.44 -60.78
CA GLN A 70 -10.99 -5.20 -60.15
C GLN A 70 -12.09 -4.13 -60.33
N GLU A 71 -12.63 -3.63 -59.21
CA GLU A 71 -13.62 -2.54 -59.24
C GLU A 71 -12.92 -1.18 -59.08
N PHE A 72 -12.12 -1.00 -58.02
CA PHE A 72 -11.22 0.17 -57.87
C PHE A 72 -10.05 -0.12 -56.91
N LEU A 73 -8.91 0.51 -57.16
CA LEU A 73 -7.65 0.33 -56.43
C LEU A 73 -7.50 1.31 -55.25
N LEU A 74 -6.52 1.06 -54.36
CA LEU A 74 -6.24 1.86 -53.16
C LEU A 74 -5.93 3.34 -53.47
N LYS A 75 -5.45 3.65 -54.68
CA LYS A 75 -5.12 5.02 -55.12
C LYS A 75 -6.27 5.74 -55.84
N ASP A 76 -7.31 5.03 -56.27
CA ASP A 76 -8.29 5.56 -57.23
C ASP A 76 -9.25 6.57 -56.59
N HIS A 77 -9.48 6.45 -55.27
CA HIS A 77 -10.35 7.33 -54.50
C HIS A 77 -9.64 7.82 -53.24
N THR A 78 -9.17 9.08 -53.27
CA THR A 78 -8.41 9.69 -52.17
C THR A 78 -9.26 10.52 -51.22
N ASP A 79 -10.57 10.60 -51.45
CA ASP A 79 -11.52 11.30 -50.59
C ASP A 79 -12.77 10.44 -50.33
N LYS A 80 -13.39 10.67 -49.17
CA LYS A 80 -14.52 9.87 -48.70
C LYS A 80 -15.72 9.92 -49.64
N SER A 81 -16.00 11.06 -50.27
CA SER A 81 -17.19 11.24 -51.10
C SER A 81 -17.07 10.45 -52.40
N SER A 82 -15.92 10.52 -53.08
CA SER A 82 -15.71 9.77 -54.33
C SER A 82 -15.70 8.26 -54.10
N LEU A 83 -15.17 7.80 -52.95
CA LEU A 83 -15.16 6.40 -52.56
C LEU A 83 -16.56 5.86 -52.26
N LEU A 84 -17.42 6.62 -51.57
CA LEU A 84 -18.82 6.24 -51.32
C LEU A 84 -19.59 6.10 -52.64
N THR A 85 -19.43 7.05 -53.57
CA THR A 85 -20.06 6.98 -54.90
C THR A 85 -19.53 5.79 -55.71
N ALA A 86 -18.25 5.44 -55.58
CA ALA A 86 -17.68 4.27 -56.25
C ALA A 86 -18.32 2.97 -55.76
N VAL A 87 -18.49 2.80 -54.43
CA VAL A 87 -19.13 1.62 -53.82
C VAL A 87 -20.61 1.48 -54.21
N GLU A 88 -21.36 2.57 -54.27
CA GLU A 88 -22.78 2.53 -54.67
C GLU A 88 -22.99 2.01 -56.10
N ASN A 89 -22.02 2.24 -56.99
CA ASN A 89 -22.10 1.90 -58.42
C ASN A 89 -21.48 0.54 -58.79
N VAL A 90 -20.93 -0.21 -57.85
CA VAL A 90 -20.28 -1.51 -58.10
C VAL A 90 -21.30 -2.52 -58.64
N PRO A 91 -21.17 -3.07 -59.86
CA PRO A 91 -22.14 -4.01 -60.41
C PRO A 91 -22.22 -5.32 -59.60
N TYR A 92 -23.42 -5.90 -59.49
CA TYR A 92 -23.56 -7.27 -58.98
C TYR A 92 -23.19 -8.24 -60.10
N ARG A 93 -22.11 -8.98 -59.91
CA ARG A 93 -21.70 -10.05 -60.83
C ARG A 93 -22.44 -11.34 -60.44
N THR A 94 -22.48 -12.32 -61.33
CA THR A 94 -23.02 -13.66 -61.05
C THR A 94 -21.98 -14.70 -61.49
N GLY A 95 -22.08 -15.93 -60.99
CA GLY A 95 -21.09 -17.01 -61.22
C GLY A 95 -20.98 -17.97 -60.03
N ASN A 96 -19.93 -18.80 -59.99
CA ASN A 96 -19.55 -19.66 -58.86
C ASN A 96 -18.66 -18.92 -57.83
N THR A 97 -18.18 -19.63 -56.79
CA THR A 97 -17.44 -19.03 -55.65
C THR A 97 -15.98 -19.50 -55.59
N PHE A 98 -15.10 -18.90 -56.41
CA PHE A 98 -13.65 -19.23 -56.43
C PHE A 98 -12.82 -18.26 -55.56
N THR A 99 -12.97 -18.38 -54.25
CA THR A 99 -12.31 -17.52 -53.25
C THR A 99 -10.79 -17.69 -53.25
N GLY A 100 -10.26 -18.90 -53.49
CA GLY A 100 -8.82 -19.14 -53.48
C GLY A 100 -8.10 -18.34 -54.57
N LYS A 101 -8.59 -18.46 -55.80
CA LYS A 101 -8.12 -17.68 -56.97
C LYS A 101 -8.25 -16.17 -56.76
N ALA A 102 -9.34 -15.74 -56.14
CA ALA A 102 -9.59 -14.32 -55.88
C ALA A 102 -8.63 -13.72 -54.82
N MET A 103 -8.17 -14.53 -53.87
CA MET A 103 -7.17 -14.12 -52.88
C MET A 103 -5.78 -13.91 -53.49
N ASP A 104 -5.39 -14.72 -54.48
CA ASP A 104 -4.13 -14.51 -55.22
C ASP A 104 -4.19 -13.24 -56.06
N PHE A 105 -5.35 -12.94 -56.65
CA PHE A 105 -5.55 -11.71 -57.41
C PHE A 105 -5.29 -10.43 -56.59
N LEU A 106 -5.63 -10.43 -55.28
CA LEU A 106 -5.32 -9.29 -54.41
C LEU A 106 -3.81 -9.03 -54.28
N LEU A 107 -3.01 -10.10 -54.21
CA LEU A 107 -1.55 -9.98 -54.16
C LEU A 107 -0.99 -9.39 -55.44
N GLU A 108 -1.50 -9.85 -56.59
CA GLU A 108 -0.98 -9.47 -57.88
C GLU A 108 -1.40 -8.05 -58.31
N GLN A 109 -2.59 -7.60 -57.89
CA GLN A 109 -3.20 -6.37 -58.43
C GLN A 109 -3.47 -5.27 -57.40
N TYR A 110 -3.56 -5.58 -56.09
CA TYR A 110 -3.97 -4.60 -55.07
C TYR A 110 -2.88 -4.27 -54.06
N PHE A 111 -2.16 -5.28 -53.56
CA PHE A 111 -1.06 -5.10 -52.61
C PHE A 111 0.29 -4.83 -53.31
N ILE A 112 0.25 -4.03 -54.38
CA ILE A 112 1.41 -3.56 -55.14
C ILE A 112 1.48 -2.03 -55.12
N GLU A 113 2.68 -1.47 -55.23
CA GLU A 113 2.90 -0.02 -55.15
C GLU A 113 2.14 0.75 -56.24
N ASP A 114 2.13 0.22 -57.47
CA ASP A 114 1.38 0.79 -58.59
C ASP A 114 -0.13 0.86 -58.35
N ALA A 115 -0.68 0.03 -57.46
CA ALA A 115 -2.09 0.04 -57.08
C ALA A 115 -2.40 0.98 -55.90
N GLY A 116 -1.38 1.62 -55.32
CA GLY A 116 -1.52 2.52 -54.19
C GLY A 116 -1.21 1.91 -52.83
N SER A 117 -0.73 0.66 -52.79
CA SER A 117 -0.26 0.02 -51.56
C SER A 117 0.99 0.73 -51.02
N ARG A 118 0.97 1.05 -49.74
CA ARG A 118 2.08 1.65 -48.97
C ARG A 118 2.81 0.61 -48.12
N ALA A 119 2.81 -0.64 -48.55
CA ALA A 119 3.53 -1.72 -47.86
C ALA A 119 5.03 -1.40 -47.69
N SER A 120 5.66 -0.79 -48.71
CA SER A 120 7.06 -0.34 -48.67
C SER A 120 7.32 0.76 -47.63
N GLN A 121 6.28 1.52 -47.26
CA GLN A 121 6.30 2.57 -46.23
C GLN A 121 5.88 2.02 -44.84
N ARG A 122 5.79 0.70 -44.69
CA ARG A 122 5.39 0.00 -43.46
C ARG A 122 3.98 0.34 -42.96
N VAL A 123 3.11 0.83 -43.84
CA VAL A 123 1.69 1.03 -43.53
C VAL A 123 1.00 -0.34 -43.48
N PRO A 124 0.20 -0.65 -42.44
CA PRO A 124 -0.52 -1.92 -42.34
C PRO A 124 -1.39 -2.19 -43.57
N GLN A 125 -1.23 -3.37 -44.16
CA GLN A 125 -2.04 -3.86 -45.29
C GLN A 125 -3.09 -4.85 -44.79
N MET A 126 -4.35 -4.70 -45.19
CA MET A 126 -5.44 -5.56 -44.74
C MET A 126 -6.31 -6.01 -45.90
N ALA A 127 -6.66 -7.30 -45.93
CA ALA A 127 -7.66 -7.88 -46.82
C ALA A 127 -8.88 -8.34 -46.02
N VAL A 128 -10.07 -7.83 -46.35
CA VAL A 128 -11.34 -8.26 -45.75
C VAL A 128 -12.15 -9.02 -46.79
N ILE A 129 -12.33 -10.31 -46.56
CA ILE A 129 -12.97 -11.24 -47.49
C ILE A 129 -14.40 -11.47 -47.04
N ILE A 130 -15.35 -11.18 -47.93
CA ILE A 130 -16.78 -11.32 -47.69
C ILE A 130 -17.28 -12.46 -48.58
N THR A 131 -17.96 -13.46 -48.01
CA THR A 131 -18.51 -14.62 -48.74
C THR A 131 -19.75 -15.20 -48.07
N ASP A 132 -20.64 -15.86 -48.82
CA ASP A 132 -21.85 -16.49 -48.30
C ASP A 132 -21.74 -18.02 -48.10
N GLY A 133 -20.62 -18.65 -48.46
CA GLY A 133 -20.52 -20.11 -48.41
C GLY A 133 -19.11 -20.70 -48.59
N ASP A 134 -19.06 -22.02 -48.73
CA ASP A 134 -17.82 -22.76 -48.97
C ASP A 134 -17.28 -22.47 -50.38
N SER A 135 -15.97 -22.24 -50.47
CA SER A 135 -15.30 -21.99 -51.73
C SER A 135 -15.17 -23.26 -52.59
N ALA A 136 -15.28 -23.11 -53.91
CA ALA A 136 -15.10 -24.18 -54.88
C ALA A 136 -13.63 -24.57 -55.12
N ASP A 137 -12.67 -23.81 -54.61
CA ASP A 137 -11.23 -24.05 -54.71
C ASP A 137 -10.48 -23.94 -53.36
N ASP A 138 -9.20 -24.34 -53.32
CA ASP A 138 -8.43 -24.30 -52.07
C ASP A 138 -8.06 -22.86 -51.68
N VAL A 139 -8.55 -22.45 -50.51
CA VAL A 139 -8.31 -21.13 -49.94
C VAL A 139 -7.08 -21.10 -49.02
N LYS A 140 -6.51 -22.25 -48.65
CA LYS A 140 -5.46 -22.33 -47.62
C LYS A 140 -4.13 -21.76 -48.10
N GLU A 141 -3.66 -22.15 -49.28
CA GLU A 141 -2.39 -21.66 -49.82
C GLU A 141 -2.44 -20.18 -50.25
N PRO A 142 -3.48 -19.69 -50.95
CA PRO A 142 -3.65 -18.26 -51.23
C PRO A 142 -3.68 -17.40 -49.94
N ALA A 143 -4.40 -17.84 -48.91
CA ALA A 143 -4.41 -17.18 -47.60
C ALA A 143 -3.04 -17.17 -46.92
N ARG A 144 -2.23 -18.21 -47.13
CA ARG A 144 -0.86 -18.27 -46.63
C ARG A 144 0.04 -17.29 -47.37
N ARG A 145 -0.10 -17.16 -48.70
CA ARG A 145 0.65 -16.19 -49.51
C ARG A 145 0.33 -14.75 -49.14
N LEU A 146 -0.95 -14.40 -48.91
CA LEU A 146 -1.34 -13.06 -48.45
C LEU A 146 -0.70 -12.70 -47.11
N ARG A 147 -0.76 -13.62 -46.14
CA ARG A 147 -0.14 -13.43 -44.82
C ARG A 147 1.38 -13.35 -44.89
N HIS A 148 2.01 -14.10 -45.80
CA HIS A 148 3.46 -14.06 -46.01
C HIS A 148 3.93 -12.73 -46.60
N HIS A 149 3.10 -12.06 -47.40
CA HIS A 149 3.34 -10.70 -47.92
C HIS A 149 2.98 -9.61 -46.90
N GLY A 150 2.78 -9.95 -45.62
CA GLY A 150 2.50 -8.99 -44.56
C GLY A 150 1.07 -8.45 -44.54
N VAL A 151 0.14 -9.06 -45.30
CA VAL A 151 -1.27 -8.67 -45.33
C VAL A 151 -2.06 -9.35 -44.21
N ILE A 152 -2.79 -8.55 -43.43
CA ILE A 152 -3.72 -9.04 -42.41
C ILE A 152 -5.01 -9.49 -43.11
N VAL A 153 -5.33 -10.78 -43.05
CA VAL A 153 -6.52 -11.35 -43.72
C VAL A 153 -7.62 -11.62 -42.71
N ALA A 154 -8.78 -10.97 -42.88
CA ALA A 154 -10.00 -11.18 -42.14
C ALA A 154 -11.10 -11.75 -43.05
N GLY A 155 -11.94 -12.65 -42.54
CA GLY A 155 -13.09 -13.20 -43.27
C GLY A 155 -14.39 -12.84 -42.55
N ALA A 156 -15.43 -12.51 -43.32
CA ALA A 156 -16.79 -12.22 -42.86
C ALA A 156 -17.80 -13.01 -43.70
N SER A 157 -18.81 -13.60 -43.04
CA SER A 157 -19.87 -14.34 -43.73
C SER A 157 -21.08 -13.45 -44.06
N MET A 158 -21.85 -13.77 -45.11
CA MET A 158 -23.04 -12.98 -45.45
C MET A 158 -24.12 -12.98 -44.37
N ALA A 159 -24.27 -14.08 -43.61
CA ALA A 159 -25.19 -14.12 -42.46
C ALA A 159 -24.78 -13.11 -41.36
N GLU A 160 -23.49 -12.79 -41.26
CA GLU A 160 -23.00 -11.74 -40.37
C GLU A 160 -23.28 -10.35 -40.97
N ILE A 161 -23.24 -10.17 -42.29
CA ILE A 161 -23.50 -8.89 -42.96
C ILE A 161 -24.99 -8.53 -43.00
N ASP A 162 -25.88 -9.49 -43.23
CA ASP A 162 -27.34 -9.28 -43.20
C ASP A 162 -27.82 -8.84 -41.80
N LEU A 163 -27.17 -9.33 -40.74
CA LEU A 163 -27.40 -8.91 -39.36
C LEU A 163 -26.89 -7.47 -39.08
N LEU A 164 -25.93 -6.99 -39.87
CA LEU A 164 -25.26 -5.69 -39.73
C LEU A 164 -25.92 -4.57 -40.56
N ALA A 165 -26.55 -4.92 -41.66
CA ALA A 165 -27.10 -3.96 -42.61
C ALA A 165 -28.59 -3.63 -42.36
N SER A 166 -29.32 -4.49 -41.66
CA SER A 166 -30.78 -4.35 -41.41
C SER A 166 -31.18 -3.50 -40.19
N ALA A 167 -30.22 -2.95 -39.45
CA ALA A 167 -30.46 -2.05 -38.33
C ALA A 167 -29.71 -0.74 -38.53
N THR A 168 -30.29 0.37 -38.08
CA THR A 168 -29.69 1.73 -37.97
C THR A 168 -28.48 1.78 -37.00
N LEU A 169 -27.70 0.70 -36.89
CA LEU A 169 -26.64 0.41 -35.93
C LEU A 169 -25.38 -0.14 -36.61
N ALA A 170 -24.96 0.42 -37.75
CA ALA A 170 -23.64 0.11 -38.33
C ALA A 170 -22.47 0.40 -37.36
N PHE A 171 -22.72 1.17 -36.28
CA PHE A 171 -21.72 1.61 -35.30
C PHE A 171 -21.64 0.81 -33.99
N ASP A 172 -22.60 -0.07 -33.66
CA ASP A 172 -22.57 -0.86 -32.40
C ASP A 172 -22.28 -2.36 -32.62
N SER A 173 -21.86 -2.73 -33.83
CA SER A 173 -21.42 -4.10 -34.10
C SER A 173 -20.07 -4.38 -33.44
N PRO A 174 -19.96 -5.42 -32.59
CA PRO A 174 -18.70 -5.85 -31.97
C PRO A 174 -17.59 -6.14 -32.99
N ARG A 175 -17.92 -6.36 -34.27
CA ARG A 175 -16.94 -6.71 -35.32
C ARG A 175 -16.46 -5.52 -36.15
N VAL A 176 -17.30 -4.53 -36.40
CA VAL A 176 -16.85 -3.21 -36.92
C VAL A 176 -16.06 -2.51 -35.81
N LEU A 177 -16.49 -2.67 -34.55
CA LEU A 177 -15.69 -2.36 -33.37
C LEU A 177 -14.38 -3.16 -33.40
N LEU A 178 -14.35 -4.49 -33.62
CA LEU A 178 -13.08 -5.23 -33.73
C LEU A 178 -12.16 -4.77 -34.87
N LEU A 179 -12.67 -4.30 -36.01
CA LEU A 179 -11.82 -3.80 -37.11
C LEU A 179 -11.24 -2.41 -36.77
N LYS A 180 -12.10 -1.53 -36.22
CA LYS A 180 -11.73 -0.21 -35.72
C LYS A 180 -10.81 -0.32 -34.50
N ASP A 181 -11.08 -1.24 -33.58
CA ASP A 181 -10.33 -1.63 -32.38
C ASP A 181 -9.09 -2.40 -32.75
N PHE A 182 -8.99 -3.09 -33.90
CA PHE A 182 -7.72 -3.66 -34.34
C PHE A 182 -6.76 -2.56 -34.81
N ILE A 183 -7.30 -1.55 -35.49
CA ILE A 183 -6.55 -0.35 -35.92
C ILE A 183 -6.29 0.58 -34.71
N LEU A 184 -7.22 0.69 -33.77
CA LEU A 184 -7.13 1.46 -32.52
C LEU A 184 -6.51 0.67 -31.35
N ALA A 185 -6.26 -0.64 -31.45
CA ALA A 185 -5.64 -1.46 -30.40
C ALA A 185 -4.17 -1.11 -30.23
N LYS A 186 -3.56 -0.47 -31.23
CA LYS A 186 -2.28 0.21 -31.03
C LYS A 186 -2.38 1.46 -30.13
N LYS A 187 -3.57 2.01 -29.92
CA LYS A 187 -3.86 3.14 -29.01
C LYS A 187 -4.44 2.68 -27.66
N GLN A 188 -5.24 1.62 -27.62
CA GLN A 188 -5.84 1.11 -26.37
C GLN A 188 -4.90 0.27 -25.50
N LEU A 189 -3.71 -0.11 -25.99
CA LEU A 189 -2.68 -0.68 -25.12
C LEU A 189 -2.11 0.36 -24.13
N GLU A 190 -2.33 1.66 -24.33
CA GLU A 190 -1.84 2.72 -23.43
C GLU A 190 -2.82 3.08 -22.30
N THR A 191 -4.13 2.78 -22.44
CA THR A 191 -5.11 3.14 -21.39
C THR A 191 -5.35 2.05 -20.34
N THR A 192 -4.95 0.81 -20.59
CA THR A 192 -4.96 -0.28 -19.56
C THR A 192 -3.55 -0.70 -19.13
N THR A 193 -2.52 0.07 -19.49
CA THR A 193 -1.21 0.02 -18.85
C THR A 193 -0.81 1.38 -18.26
N LYS A 194 -1.65 1.94 -17.39
CA LYS A 194 -1.15 2.73 -16.24
C LYS A 194 -0.67 1.78 -15.12
N GLY A 195 0.16 0.81 -15.50
CA GLY A 195 0.97 0.05 -14.59
C GLY A 195 2.36 0.67 -14.62
N GLU A 196 2.79 1.24 -13.49
CA GLU A 196 4.18 1.61 -13.22
C GLU A 196 5.13 0.58 -13.83
N ILE A 197 6.26 1.05 -14.38
CA ILE A 197 7.38 0.19 -14.79
C ILE A 197 7.93 -0.46 -13.52
N ILE A 198 7.43 -1.64 -13.21
CA ILE A 198 7.91 -2.45 -12.10
C ILE A 198 9.35 -2.85 -12.40
N LYS A 199 10.34 -2.36 -11.64
CA LYS A 199 11.69 -2.96 -11.64
C LYS A 199 11.60 -4.33 -10.96
N CYS A 200 11.35 -5.37 -11.74
CA CYS A 200 11.32 -6.77 -11.28
C CYS A 200 12.31 -7.64 -12.05
N GLN A 201 12.72 -8.74 -11.45
CA GLN A 201 13.39 -9.82 -12.18
C GLN A 201 12.45 -11.01 -12.22
N PHE A 202 12.14 -11.44 -13.42
CA PHE A 202 11.05 -12.36 -13.69
C PHE A 202 11.65 -13.65 -14.24
N VAL A 203 11.59 -14.76 -13.51
CA VAL A 203 12.02 -16.06 -14.02
C VAL A 203 10.81 -16.96 -14.16
N VAL A 204 10.58 -17.43 -15.38
CA VAL A 204 9.57 -18.47 -15.64
C VAL A 204 10.26 -19.82 -15.54
N ILE A 205 9.83 -20.66 -14.60
CA ILE A 205 10.29 -22.03 -14.40
C ILE A 205 9.22 -22.97 -14.96
N LYS A 206 9.49 -23.59 -16.11
CA LYS A 206 8.52 -24.40 -16.85
C LYS A 206 8.81 -25.90 -16.75
N VAL A 207 7.82 -26.66 -16.28
CA VAL A 207 7.79 -28.13 -16.35
C VAL A 207 7.69 -28.61 -17.79
N LYS A 208 8.39 -29.71 -18.03
CA LYS A 208 8.25 -30.56 -19.20
C LYS A 208 7.72 -31.92 -18.69
N PRO A 209 6.46 -32.28 -18.96
CA PRO A 209 5.87 -33.52 -18.44
C PRO A 209 6.31 -34.77 -19.19
N HIS A 210 6.09 -35.92 -18.53
CA HIS A 210 6.20 -37.24 -19.12
C HIS A 210 5.25 -37.41 -20.30
N VAL A 211 5.74 -38.17 -21.27
CA VAL A 211 5.09 -38.61 -22.50
C VAL A 211 3.73 -39.23 -22.15
N VAL A 212 2.63 -38.49 -22.37
CA VAL A 212 1.29 -38.92 -22.86
C VAL A 212 0.24 -37.78 -22.77
N PHE A 213 0.40 -36.70 -21.98
CA PHE A 213 -0.68 -35.70 -21.79
C PHE A 213 -0.47 -34.25 -22.27
N MET A 214 0.67 -33.90 -22.86
CA MET A 214 0.82 -32.62 -23.57
C MET A 214 1.31 -32.86 -24.99
N GLY A 215 0.37 -33.09 -25.92
CA GLY A 215 0.71 -32.95 -27.34
C GLY A 215 1.25 -31.54 -27.64
N THR A 216 1.89 -31.37 -28.80
CA THR A 216 2.29 -30.05 -29.35
C THR A 216 1.22 -28.94 -29.21
N PRO A 217 -0.11 -29.22 -29.28
CA PRO A 217 -1.15 -28.22 -29.04
C PRO A 217 -1.14 -27.61 -27.63
N ASN A 218 -1.01 -28.40 -26.57
CA ASN A 218 -1.04 -27.88 -25.18
C ASN A 218 0.20 -27.04 -24.88
N PHE A 219 1.36 -27.37 -25.47
CA PHE A 219 2.57 -26.56 -25.34
C PHE A 219 2.47 -25.20 -26.05
N ARG A 220 1.63 -25.07 -27.10
CA ARG A 220 1.33 -23.76 -27.73
C ARG A 220 0.54 -22.86 -26.77
N LEU A 221 -0.38 -23.42 -25.99
CA LEU A 221 -1.15 -22.66 -24.99
C LEU A 221 -0.25 -22.12 -23.87
N VAL A 222 0.71 -22.92 -23.40
CA VAL A 222 1.71 -22.43 -22.44
C VAL A 222 2.60 -21.33 -23.05
N ARG A 223 3.04 -21.47 -24.31
CA ARG A 223 3.80 -20.39 -24.99
C ARG A 223 2.99 -19.10 -25.10
N SER A 224 1.72 -19.22 -25.48
CA SER A 224 0.79 -18.09 -25.54
C SER A 224 0.61 -17.42 -24.18
N PHE A 225 0.45 -18.21 -23.11
CA PHE A 225 0.39 -17.70 -21.74
C PHE A 225 1.67 -16.96 -21.34
N LEU A 226 2.85 -17.54 -21.61
CA LEU A 226 4.14 -16.89 -21.33
C LEU A 226 4.33 -15.60 -22.12
N HIS A 227 3.96 -15.62 -23.40
CA HIS A 227 3.99 -14.45 -24.25
C HIS A 227 3.09 -13.34 -23.68
N SER A 228 1.87 -13.69 -23.26
CA SER A 228 0.89 -12.77 -22.68
C SER A 228 1.38 -12.17 -21.35
N VAL A 229 1.95 -12.99 -20.48
CA VAL A 229 2.51 -12.54 -19.20
C VAL A 229 3.67 -11.58 -19.42
N VAL A 230 4.66 -11.95 -20.26
CA VAL A 230 5.83 -11.13 -20.58
C VAL A 230 5.45 -9.89 -21.39
N SER A 231 4.43 -9.96 -22.25
CA SER A 231 3.94 -8.80 -23.00
C SER A 231 3.29 -7.74 -22.12
N GLY A 232 2.84 -8.08 -20.91
CA GLY A 232 2.37 -7.09 -19.93
C GLY A 232 3.51 -6.46 -19.12
N LEU A 233 4.75 -6.92 -19.27
CA LEU A 233 5.91 -6.40 -18.54
C LEU A 233 6.68 -5.39 -19.37
N ASP A 234 7.32 -4.42 -18.73
CA ASP A 234 8.23 -3.48 -19.38
C ASP A 234 9.67 -4.01 -19.29
N VAL A 235 10.01 -4.86 -20.26
CA VAL A 235 11.27 -5.61 -20.30
C VAL A 235 12.43 -4.75 -20.77
N GLY A 236 13.51 -4.75 -20.01
CA GLY A 236 14.80 -4.20 -20.40
C GLY A 236 15.86 -4.29 -19.30
N LEU A 237 17.14 -4.06 -19.64
CA LEU A 237 18.25 -4.27 -18.71
C LEU A 237 18.17 -3.39 -17.45
N GLN A 238 17.58 -2.20 -17.52
CA GLN A 238 17.36 -1.34 -16.35
C GLN A 238 15.94 -1.46 -15.77
N LYS A 239 15.05 -2.17 -16.47
CA LYS A 239 13.63 -2.32 -16.17
C LYS A 239 13.31 -3.73 -15.69
N VAL A 240 12.42 -4.49 -16.33
CA VAL A 240 12.20 -5.91 -16.03
C VAL A 240 13.21 -6.79 -16.75
N ARG A 241 13.93 -7.63 -16.01
CA ARG A 241 14.82 -8.66 -16.59
C ARG A 241 14.14 -10.02 -16.56
N VAL A 242 14.13 -10.74 -17.68
CA VAL A 242 13.37 -11.99 -17.78
C VAL A 242 14.27 -13.19 -18.11
N GLY A 243 14.23 -14.21 -17.27
CA GLY A 243 14.89 -15.51 -17.49
C GLY A 243 13.86 -16.62 -17.71
N ILE A 244 14.21 -17.62 -18.50
CA ILE A 244 13.35 -18.77 -18.80
C ILE A 244 14.12 -20.05 -18.52
N VAL A 245 13.63 -20.84 -17.56
CA VAL A 245 14.15 -22.17 -17.24
C VAL A 245 13.15 -23.20 -17.72
N VAL A 246 13.62 -24.16 -18.52
CA VAL A 246 12.84 -25.34 -18.93
C VAL A 246 13.51 -26.56 -18.33
N PHE A 247 12.73 -27.42 -17.70
CA PHE A 247 13.25 -28.60 -17.02
C PHE A 247 12.46 -29.85 -17.32
N HIS A 248 13.16 -30.99 -17.32
CA HIS A 248 12.56 -32.31 -17.29
C HIS A 248 13.21 -33.15 -16.19
N ASP A 249 14.00 -34.16 -16.58
CA ASP A 249 14.94 -34.88 -15.73
C ASP A 249 16.13 -33.99 -15.34
N THR A 250 16.44 -32.99 -16.16
CA THR A 250 17.51 -32.01 -15.94
C THR A 250 17.01 -30.60 -16.26
N PRO A 251 17.23 -29.60 -15.38
CA PRO A 251 16.89 -28.21 -15.65
C PRO A 251 17.90 -27.54 -16.60
N SER A 252 17.41 -26.61 -17.41
CA SER A 252 18.24 -25.83 -18.34
C SER A 252 17.71 -24.41 -18.47
N ALA A 253 18.61 -23.42 -18.37
CA ALA A 253 18.30 -22.04 -18.72
C ALA A 253 18.22 -21.92 -20.25
N GLN A 254 17.06 -21.52 -20.76
CA GLN A 254 16.88 -21.13 -22.15
C GLN A 254 17.30 -19.67 -22.33
N THR A 255 17.05 -18.84 -21.31
CA THR A 255 17.52 -17.45 -21.21
C THR A 255 17.87 -17.14 -19.75
N TYR A 256 18.86 -16.26 -19.56
CA TYR A 256 19.23 -15.67 -18.28
C TYR A 256 18.66 -14.25 -18.16
N LEU A 257 18.75 -13.63 -16.96
CA LEU A 257 18.16 -12.31 -16.71
C LEU A 257 18.82 -11.19 -17.53
N ASP A 258 20.07 -11.39 -17.96
CA ASP A 258 20.83 -10.46 -18.80
C ASP A 258 20.83 -10.83 -20.29
N THR A 259 20.05 -11.83 -20.72
CA THR A 259 20.08 -12.33 -22.10
C THR A 259 19.42 -11.38 -23.10
N PHE A 260 18.32 -10.72 -22.73
CA PHE A 260 17.60 -9.79 -23.61
C PHE A 260 17.52 -8.41 -22.99
N ASP A 261 17.79 -7.38 -23.79
CA ASP A 261 17.77 -5.98 -23.38
C ASP A 261 16.49 -5.24 -23.76
N ASN A 262 15.64 -5.88 -24.59
CA ASN A 262 14.39 -5.34 -25.05
C ASN A 262 13.28 -6.40 -25.08
N LYS A 263 12.04 -5.91 -25.05
CA LYS A 263 10.83 -6.73 -24.97
C LYS A 263 10.55 -7.52 -26.25
N THR A 264 10.87 -6.97 -27.42
CA THR A 264 10.57 -7.59 -28.71
C THR A 264 11.31 -8.91 -28.86
N ASP A 265 12.60 -8.93 -28.54
CA ASP A 265 13.46 -10.10 -28.75
C ASP A 265 13.06 -11.28 -27.86
N ILE A 266 12.72 -11.01 -26.60
CA ILE A 266 12.24 -12.08 -25.73
C ILE A 266 10.88 -12.63 -26.15
N LEU A 267 9.97 -11.77 -26.64
CA LEU A 267 8.67 -12.23 -27.12
C LEU A 267 8.81 -13.09 -28.38
N GLN A 268 9.72 -12.72 -29.30
CA GLN A 268 10.08 -13.55 -30.45
C GLN A 268 10.70 -14.89 -30.01
N PHE A 269 11.61 -14.87 -29.04
CA PHE A 269 12.20 -16.09 -28.48
C PHE A 269 11.16 -17.04 -27.86
N ILE A 270 10.19 -16.50 -27.11
CA ILE A 270 9.11 -17.30 -26.50
C ILE A 270 8.29 -18.02 -27.57
N ASN A 271 8.06 -17.39 -28.73
CA ASN A 271 7.29 -17.99 -29.83
C ASN A 271 8.00 -19.23 -30.41
N ILE A 272 9.33 -19.22 -30.47
CA ILE A 272 10.15 -20.32 -31.00
C ILE A 272 10.66 -21.30 -29.92
N LEU A 273 10.28 -21.10 -28.64
CA LEU A 273 10.74 -21.92 -27.52
C LEU A 273 10.48 -23.42 -27.78
N PRO A 274 11.52 -24.29 -27.74
CA PRO A 274 11.38 -25.68 -28.15
C PRO A 274 10.65 -26.54 -27.11
N TYR A 275 9.81 -27.47 -27.58
CA TYR A 275 9.29 -28.57 -26.75
C TYR A 275 10.24 -29.76 -26.82
N ARG A 276 10.57 -30.34 -25.67
CA ARG A 276 11.27 -31.62 -25.55
C ARG A 276 10.39 -32.51 -24.63
N GLY A 277 10.45 -33.85 -24.62
CA GLY A 277 9.69 -34.72 -23.65
C GLY A 277 10.57 -35.33 -22.53
N GLY A 278 10.07 -35.61 -21.31
CA GLY A 278 10.88 -36.16 -20.18
C GLY A 278 10.20 -36.09 -18.79
N GLY A 279 10.93 -36.38 -17.69
CA GLY A 279 10.40 -36.40 -16.31
C GLY A 279 10.08 -35.02 -15.70
N THR A 280 9.44 -34.98 -14.53
CA THR A 280 9.04 -33.73 -13.84
C THR A 280 9.87 -33.55 -12.56
N LYS A 281 11.11 -33.06 -12.64
CA LYS A 281 11.96 -32.75 -11.47
C LYS A 281 11.96 -31.27 -11.12
N THR A 282 10.88 -30.83 -10.48
CA THR A 282 10.65 -29.43 -10.13
C THR A 282 11.57 -28.94 -9.02
N GLY A 283 11.93 -29.79 -8.05
CA GLY A 283 12.87 -29.44 -7.00
C GLY A 283 14.23 -29.06 -7.56
N ALA A 284 14.78 -29.89 -8.43
CA ALA A 284 16.03 -29.61 -9.14
C ALA A 284 15.96 -28.31 -9.97
N ALA A 285 14.80 -28.00 -10.56
CA ALA A 285 14.61 -26.77 -11.32
C ALA A 285 14.60 -25.51 -10.44
N LEU A 286 14.02 -25.57 -9.25
CA LEU A 286 14.06 -24.48 -8.27
C LEU A 286 15.49 -24.23 -7.79
N ASP A 287 16.24 -25.29 -7.48
CA ASP A 287 17.64 -25.18 -7.07
C ASP A 287 18.56 -24.67 -8.19
N PHE A 288 18.34 -25.15 -9.42
CA PHE A 288 19.05 -24.63 -10.59
C PHE A 288 18.74 -23.15 -10.79
N THR A 289 17.49 -22.73 -10.62
CA THR A 289 17.09 -21.32 -10.74
C THR A 289 17.79 -20.46 -9.68
N ARG A 290 17.86 -20.95 -8.43
CA ARG A 290 18.58 -20.28 -7.33
C ARG A 290 20.07 -20.13 -7.61
N THR A 291 20.72 -21.19 -8.09
CA THR A 291 22.20 -21.27 -8.17
C THR A 291 22.77 -20.82 -9.52
N GLN A 292 21.99 -20.84 -10.60
CA GLN A 292 22.46 -20.56 -11.97
C GLN A 292 21.78 -19.37 -12.63
N VAL A 293 20.57 -18.98 -12.19
CA VAL A 293 19.83 -17.87 -12.83
C VAL A 293 19.81 -16.63 -11.94
N PHE A 294 19.44 -16.77 -10.67
CA PHE A 294 19.44 -15.68 -9.69
C PHE A 294 20.84 -15.41 -9.09
N ILE A 295 21.83 -15.20 -9.97
CA ILE A 295 23.21 -14.86 -9.60
C ILE A 295 23.67 -13.56 -10.27
N LYS A 296 24.61 -12.85 -9.63
CA LYS A 296 25.06 -11.52 -10.09
C LYS A 296 25.63 -11.58 -11.51
N GLN A 297 26.34 -12.66 -11.83
CA GLN A 297 26.98 -12.91 -13.13
C GLN A 297 25.98 -13.18 -14.27
N ARG A 298 24.70 -13.42 -13.95
CA ARG A 298 23.63 -13.73 -14.91
C ARG A 298 22.51 -12.70 -14.86
N GLY A 299 22.86 -11.48 -14.48
CA GLY A 299 21.94 -10.35 -14.47
C GLY A 299 21.13 -10.15 -13.19
N ARG A 300 21.41 -10.84 -12.07
CA ARG A 300 20.72 -10.54 -10.80
C ARG A 300 21.05 -9.15 -10.26
N ARG A 301 20.02 -8.41 -9.84
CA ARG A 301 20.10 -7.13 -9.12
C ARG A 301 19.69 -7.31 -7.66
N LYS A 302 20.31 -6.55 -6.74
CA LYS A 302 20.07 -6.68 -5.29
C LYS A 302 18.94 -5.78 -4.78
N ASP A 303 18.68 -4.69 -5.50
CA ASP A 303 17.77 -3.58 -5.20
C ASP A 303 16.35 -3.79 -5.76
N VAL A 304 16.06 -4.96 -6.32
CA VAL A 304 14.79 -5.21 -7.02
C VAL A 304 14.15 -6.53 -6.58
N GLN A 305 12.82 -6.57 -6.58
CA GLN A 305 12.07 -7.77 -6.22
C GLN A 305 12.33 -8.89 -7.23
N GLN A 306 12.77 -10.03 -6.71
CA GLN A 306 13.00 -11.26 -7.47
C GLN A 306 11.72 -12.10 -7.48
N VAL A 307 11.28 -12.54 -8.64
CA VAL A 307 10.03 -13.30 -8.81
C VAL A 307 10.28 -14.55 -9.66
N ALA A 308 9.83 -15.70 -9.17
CA ALA A 308 9.78 -16.95 -9.92
C ALA A 308 8.32 -17.35 -10.17
N VAL A 309 7.97 -17.65 -11.42
CA VAL A 309 6.67 -18.22 -11.79
C VAL A 309 6.88 -19.66 -12.24
N VAL A 310 6.44 -20.62 -11.42
CA VAL A 310 6.55 -22.05 -11.66
C VAL A 310 5.29 -22.54 -12.36
N ILE A 311 5.41 -23.13 -13.54
CA ILE A 311 4.28 -23.71 -14.28
C ILE A 311 4.45 -25.23 -14.33
N THR A 312 3.49 -25.98 -13.78
CA THR A 312 3.49 -27.44 -13.75
C THR A 312 2.12 -28.03 -14.10
N ASP A 313 2.12 -29.19 -14.74
CA ASP A 313 0.92 -29.96 -15.09
C ASP A 313 0.85 -31.33 -14.40
N GLY A 314 1.77 -31.63 -13.48
CA GLY A 314 1.84 -32.92 -12.80
C GLY A 314 2.65 -32.93 -11.49
N GLN A 315 2.71 -34.10 -10.87
CA GLN A 315 3.46 -34.32 -9.62
C GLN A 315 4.97 -34.36 -9.88
N SER A 316 5.74 -33.66 -9.05
CA SER A 316 7.20 -33.70 -9.06
C SER A 316 7.74 -35.05 -8.60
N GLN A 317 8.80 -35.53 -9.25
CA GLN A 317 9.50 -36.79 -8.96
C GLN A 317 10.62 -36.63 -7.92
N ASP A 318 10.82 -35.42 -7.41
CA ASP A 318 11.81 -35.04 -6.40
C ASP A 318 11.19 -34.12 -5.33
N ASP A 319 11.94 -33.86 -4.26
CA ASP A 319 11.49 -32.99 -3.18
C ASP A 319 11.47 -31.52 -3.64
N VAL A 320 10.30 -30.90 -3.59
CA VAL A 320 10.08 -29.50 -3.95
C VAL A 320 10.15 -28.57 -2.75
N SER A 321 9.88 -29.07 -1.53
CA SER A 321 9.74 -28.23 -0.34
C SER A 321 11.05 -27.56 0.03
N ARG A 322 12.14 -28.34 0.09
CA ARG A 322 13.46 -27.81 0.44
C ARG A 322 13.99 -26.81 -0.59
N ALA A 323 13.93 -27.17 -1.87
CA ALA A 323 14.42 -26.31 -2.95
C ALA A 323 13.62 -25.00 -3.05
N ALA A 324 12.31 -25.05 -2.78
CA ALA A 324 11.48 -23.85 -2.73
C ALA A 324 11.82 -22.96 -1.52
N ALA A 325 12.01 -23.54 -0.33
CA ALA A 325 12.41 -22.80 0.86
C ALA A 325 13.75 -22.08 0.66
N ASP A 326 14.75 -22.78 0.11
CA ASP A 326 16.06 -22.18 -0.17
C ASP A 326 15.98 -21.04 -1.20
N LEU A 327 15.10 -21.17 -2.20
CA LEU A 327 14.85 -20.12 -3.18
C LEU A 327 14.14 -18.90 -2.55
N ARG A 328 13.18 -19.11 -1.64
CA ARG A 328 12.51 -18.03 -0.90
C ARG A 328 13.44 -17.33 0.09
N ARG A 329 14.32 -18.07 0.78
CA ARG A 329 15.40 -17.52 1.64
C ARG A 329 16.38 -16.67 0.85
N ALA A 330 16.61 -16.98 -0.43
CA ALA A 330 17.41 -16.15 -1.33
C ALA A 330 16.73 -14.82 -1.74
N GLY A 331 15.51 -14.55 -1.24
CA GLY A 331 14.75 -13.32 -1.48
C GLY A 331 13.79 -13.39 -2.67
N VAL A 332 13.54 -14.58 -3.21
CA VAL A 332 12.68 -14.79 -4.39
C VAL A 332 11.24 -15.08 -3.98
N THR A 333 10.29 -14.31 -4.50
CA THR A 333 8.85 -14.61 -4.36
C THR A 333 8.45 -15.66 -5.40
N ILE A 334 7.84 -16.77 -4.98
CA ILE A 334 7.46 -17.88 -5.85
C ILE A 334 5.95 -17.87 -6.07
N TYR A 335 5.53 -17.77 -7.33
CA TYR A 335 4.16 -18.00 -7.79
C TYR A 335 4.09 -19.36 -8.47
N THR A 336 3.05 -20.15 -8.23
CA THR A 336 2.86 -21.45 -8.86
C THR A 336 1.57 -21.49 -9.66
N VAL A 337 1.66 -21.98 -10.90
CA VAL A 337 0.55 -22.18 -11.82
C VAL A 337 0.44 -23.68 -12.13
N GLY A 338 -0.55 -24.32 -11.53
CA GLY A 338 -0.95 -25.70 -11.82
C GLY A 338 -1.93 -25.77 -12.99
N VAL A 339 -1.75 -26.76 -13.86
CA VAL A 339 -2.65 -27.02 -14.98
C VAL A 339 -3.13 -28.46 -14.96
N ALA A 340 -4.42 -28.69 -15.20
CA ALA A 340 -5.04 -30.01 -15.28
C ALA A 340 -4.78 -30.86 -14.02
N GLY A 341 -3.91 -31.87 -14.12
CA GLY A 341 -3.62 -32.85 -13.06
C GLY A 341 -2.55 -32.43 -12.06
N ALA A 342 -2.21 -31.14 -11.99
CA ALA A 342 -1.18 -30.64 -11.07
C ALA A 342 -1.52 -30.96 -9.60
N ASN A 343 -0.51 -31.42 -8.85
CA ASN A 343 -0.69 -31.75 -7.44
C ASN A 343 -0.76 -30.47 -6.60
N LYS A 344 -1.96 -30.11 -6.14
CA LYS A 344 -2.21 -28.89 -5.35
C LYS A 344 -1.34 -28.82 -4.09
N THR A 345 -1.04 -29.94 -3.44
CA THR A 345 -0.18 -29.96 -2.24
C THR A 345 1.24 -29.53 -2.57
N GLN A 346 1.80 -29.97 -3.71
CA GLN A 346 3.13 -29.54 -4.14
C GLN A 346 3.15 -28.07 -4.61
N LEU A 347 2.08 -27.59 -5.26
CA LEU A 347 1.94 -26.16 -5.58
C LEU A 347 2.01 -25.31 -4.30
N LEU A 348 1.27 -25.72 -3.27
CA LEU A 348 1.26 -25.05 -1.95
C LEU A 348 2.64 -25.10 -1.26
N GLN A 349 3.40 -26.18 -1.40
CA GLN A 349 4.75 -26.30 -0.83
C GLN A 349 5.76 -25.35 -1.50
N MET A 350 5.60 -25.12 -2.81
CA MET A 350 6.51 -24.29 -3.59
C MET A 350 6.22 -22.80 -3.47
N ALA A 351 4.96 -22.40 -3.49
CA ALA A 351 4.55 -21.01 -3.51
C ALA A 351 5.00 -20.24 -2.26
N SER A 352 5.14 -18.92 -2.38
CA SER A 352 5.31 -18.02 -1.24
C SER A 352 4.00 -17.85 -0.47
N GLU A 353 4.09 -17.51 0.82
CA GLU A 353 2.91 -17.18 1.63
C GLU A 353 2.42 -15.74 1.35
N PRO A 354 1.10 -15.47 1.39
CA PRO A 354 0.03 -16.43 1.63
C PRO A 354 -0.40 -17.17 0.34
N PRO A 355 -0.95 -18.40 0.42
CA PRO A 355 -1.03 -19.28 -0.74
C PRO A 355 -2.15 -18.89 -1.70
N HIS A 356 -3.20 -18.23 -1.23
CA HIS A 356 -4.32 -17.77 -2.06
C HIS A 356 -3.92 -16.65 -3.04
N THR A 357 -2.80 -15.95 -2.79
CA THR A 357 -2.24 -14.96 -3.74
C THR A 357 -1.10 -15.51 -4.60
N HIS A 358 -0.49 -16.64 -4.22
CA HIS A 358 0.69 -17.18 -4.92
C HIS A 358 0.44 -18.53 -5.60
N VAL A 359 -0.70 -19.19 -5.36
CA VAL A 359 -1.10 -20.44 -6.01
C VAL A 359 -2.26 -20.20 -6.95
N PHE A 360 -2.08 -20.64 -8.19
CA PHE A 360 -3.05 -20.55 -9.28
C PHE A 360 -3.23 -21.97 -9.83
N ASN A 361 -4.45 -22.44 -9.99
CA ASN A 361 -4.72 -23.74 -10.57
C ASN A 361 -5.84 -23.62 -11.61
N VAL A 362 -5.66 -24.20 -12.78
CA VAL A 362 -6.66 -24.22 -13.85
C VAL A 362 -6.93 -25.66 -14.29
N ASP A 363 -8.19 -25.99 -14.56
CA ASP A 363 -8.59 -27.37 -14.88
C ASP A 363 -8.09 -27.83 -16.27
N SER A 364 -7.71 -26.90 -17.14
CA SER A 364 -7.27 -27.18 -18.50
C SER A 364 -6.36 -26.09 -19.07
N PHE A 365 -5.60 -26.41 -20.12
CA PHE A 365 -4.62 -25.49 -20.72
C PHE A 365 -5.25 -24.29 -21.45
N ASP A 366 -6.47 -24.43 -21.95
CA ASP A 366 -7.21 -23.34 -22.63
C ASP A 366 -7.64 -22.23 -21.64
N LYS A 367 -7.87 -22.59 -20.37
CA LYS A 367 -8.21 -21.65 -19.29
C LYS A 367 -7.03 -20.78 -18.82
N LEU A 368 -5.79 -21.08 -19.23
CA LEU A 368 -4.62 -20.25 -18.94
C LEU A 368 -4.77 -18.81 -19.45
N LYS A 369 -5.52 -18.60 -20.54
CA LYS A 369 -5.73 -17.26 -21.12
C LYS A 369 -6.37 -16.29 -20.13
N GLY A 370 -7.40 -16.74 -19.41
CA GLY A 370 -8.12 -15.94 -18.40
C GLY A 370 -7.29 -15.68 -17.14
N LEU A 371 -6.26 -16.48 -16.88
CA LEU A 371 -5.39 -16.33 -15.71
C LEU A 371 -4.43 -15.14 -15.82
N THR A 372 -4.08 -14.74 -17.04
CA THR A 372 -3.01 -13.76 -17.31
C THR A 372 -3.23 -12.45 -16.56
N GLN A 373 -4.41 -11.85 -16.68
CA GLN A 373 -4.75 -10.57 -16.05
C GLN A 373 -4.72 -10.68 -14.52
N SER A 374 -5.23 -11.80 -14.00
CA SER A 374 -5.28 -12.08 -12.56
C SER A 374 -3.88 -12.24 -11.96
N LEU A 375 -2.99 -12.97 -12.64
CA LEU A 375 -1.60 -13.16 -12.21
C LEU A 375 -0.81 -11.84 -12.29
N GLN A 376 -0.93 -11.10 -13.38
CA GLN A 376 -0.28 -9.79 -13.55
C GLN A 376 -0.73 -8.81 -12.45
N LYS A 377 -2.04 -8.67 -12.24
CA LYS A 377 -2.61 -7.81 -11.18
C LYS A 377 -2.08 -8.22 -9.80
N THR A 378 -2.07 -9.52 -9.49
CA THR A 378 -1.60 -10.01 -8.19
C THR A 378 -0.11 -9.75 -7.97
N MET A 379 0.71 -9.95 -9.00
CA MET A 379 2.12 -9.61 -8.94
C MET A 379 2.32 -8.11 -8.69
N CYS A 380 1.66 -7.25 -9.46
CA CYS A 380 1.73 -5.79 -9.29
C CYS A 380 1.34 -5.38 -7.86
N THR A 381 0.22 -5.90 -7.34
CA THR A 381 -0.27 -5.57 -5.99
C THR A 381 0.65 -6.08 -4.88
N ASN A 382 1.17 -7.30 -4.99
CA ASN A 382 2.05 -7.88 -3.96
C ASN A 382 3.42 -7.18 -3.90
N ILE A 383 3.92 -6.73 -5.05
CA ILE A 383 5.14 -5.91 -5.12
C ILE A 383 4.93 -4.58 -4.39
N LYS A 384 3.78 -3.92 -4.59
CA LYS A 384 3.40 -2.71 -3.85
C LYS A 384 3.21 -2.96 -2.35
N ARG A 385 2.55 -4.06 -1.96
CA ARG A 385 2.29 -4.40 -0.54
C ARG A 385 3.56 -4.66 0.26
N LYS A 386 4.56 -5.35 -0.30
CA LYS A 386 5.85 -5.64 0.38
C LYS A 386 6.63 -4.39 0.79
N GLN A 387 6.41 -3.26 0.11
CA GLN A 387 7.03 -1.98 0.45
C GLN A 387 6.26 -1.20 1.54
N ILE A 388 4.99 -1.56 1.82
CA ILE A 388 4.08 -0.85 2.73
C ILE A 388 3.93 -1.57 4.08
N THR A 389 4.16 -2.88 4.15
CA THR A 389 3.90 -3.68 5.36
C THR A 389 4.88 -3.50 6.51
N ASP A 390 6.02 -2.83 6.32
CA ASP A 390 6.99 -2.71 7.40
C ASP A 390 6.76 -1.43 8.22
N LYS A 391 6.53 -1.60 9.53
CA LYS A 391 6.92 -0.68 10.64
C LYS A 391 5.88 0.07 11.50
N THR A 392 4.60 -0.31 11.61
CA THR A 392 3.69 0.47 12.50
C THR A 392 2.79 -0.26 13.48
N ALA A 393 2.76 -1.60 13.57
CA ALA A 393 1.77 -2.24 14.43
C ALA A 393 2.05 -2.18 15.96
N CYS A 394 3.28 -1.92 16.43
CA CYS A 394 3.55 -2.00 17.87
C CYS A 394 4.51 -1.00 18.53
N LYS A 395 4.90 0.08 17.85
CA LYS A 395 5.66 1.18 18.51
C LYS A 395 4.88 1.89 19.63
N GLN A 396 3.60 1.54 19.83
CA GLN A 396 2.70 2.13 20.81
C GLN A 396 2.49 1.28 22.08
N LYS A 397 2.97 0.02 22.15
CA LYS A 397 2.83 -0.79 23.37
C LYS A 397 3.97 -0.44 24.34
N ASP A 398 3.63 0.18 25.47
CA ASP A 398 4.64 0.69 26.40
C ASP A 398 5.07 -0.36 27.44
N GLU A 399 4.20 -1.31 27.81
CA GLU A 399 4.45 -2.26 28.91
C GLU A 399 3.88 -3.65 28.58
N ALA A 400 4.71 -4.70 28.67
CA ALA A 400 4.32 -6.11 28.54
C ALA A 400 5.43 -7.04 29.05
N ASP A 401 5.06 -8.20 29.58
CA ASP A 401 6.01 -9.29 29.84
C ASP A 401 5.74 -10.43 28.86
N ILE A 402 6.72 -10.74 28.02
CA ILE A 402 6.57 -11.69 26.92
C ILE A 402 7.61 -12.80 27.06
N TYR A 403 7.14 -14.04 27.14
CA TYR A 403 8.00 -15.21 27.00
C TYR A 403 7.85 -15.85 25.63
N PHE A 404 8.98 -16.21 25.02
CA PHE A 404 9.02 -17.15 23.91
C PHE A 404 9.26 -18.56 24.45
N LEU A 405 8.43 -19.50 24.01
CA LEU A 405 8.61 -20.93 24.23
C LEU A 405 8.99 -21.57 22.89
N LEU A 406 10.28 -21.80 22.70
CA LEU A 406 10.90 -22.16 21.44
C LEU A 406 11.15 -23.67 21.35
N ASP A 407 10.51 -24.34 20.40
CA ASP A 407 10.80 -25.74 20.12
C ASP A 407 12.23 -25.90 19.58
N ASN A 408 12.93 -26.88 20.12
CA ASN A 408 14.33 -27.24 19.90
C ASN A 408 14.45 -28.75 19.63
N SER A 409 13.35 -29.38 19.19
CA SER A 409 13.20 -30.80 18.89
C SER A 409 14.04 -31.24 17.68
N GLY A 410 14.18 -32.56 17.53
CA GLY A 410 15.02 -33.16 16.48
C GLY A 410 14.41 -33.12 15.07
N SER A 411 13.14 -32.73 14.92
CA SER A 411 12.47 -32.54 13.62
C SER A 411 12.93 -31.27 12.90
N ILE A 412 13.44 -30.29 13.64
CA ILE A 412 13.86 -28.98 13.14
C ILE A 412 15.27 -29.07 12.57
N GLN A 413 15.49 -28.55 11.35
CA GLN A 413 16.82 -28.46 10.76
C GLN A 413 17.58 -27.20 11.22
N PRO A 414 18.92 -27.15 11.17
CA PRO A 414 19.67 -25.96 11.58
C PRO A 414 19.23 -24.66 10.90
N GLN A 415 18.95 -24.69 9.58
CA GLN A 415 18.47 -23.52 8.84
C GLN A 415 17.05 -23.11 9.24
N ASP A 416 16.18 -24.08 9.52
CA ASP A 416 14.81 -23.84 10.00
C ASP A 416 14.83 -23.21 11.40
N PHE A 417 15.77 -23.64 12.25
CA PHE A 417 16.00 -23.05 13.58
C PHE A 417 16.51 -21.61 13.48
N ASP A 418 17.35 -21.30 12.49
CA ASP A 418 17.78 -19.92 12.23
C ASP A 418 16.62 -19.03 11.78
N ASP A 419 15.66 -19.54 11.00
CA ASP A 419 14.43 -18.82 10.65
C ASP A 419 13.57 -18.52 11.90
N MET A 420 13.47 -19.46 12.85
CA MET A 420 12.79 -19.25 14.13
C MET A 420 13.48 -18.17 14.98
N LYS A 421 14.82 -18.19 15.05
CA LYS A 421 15.59 -17.13 15.73
C LYS A 421 15.37 -15.77 15.06
N ALA A 422 15.39 -15.72 13.72
CA ALA A 422 15.18 -14.50 12.98
C ALA A 422 13.80 -13.89 13.27
N PHE A 423 12.75 -14.72 13.34
CA PHE A 423 11.41 -14.29 13.76
C PHE A 423 11.42 -13.65 15.16
N ILE A 424 12.06 -14.30 16.13
CA ILE A 424 12.16 -13.77 17.50
C ILE A 424 12.94 -12.45 17.54
N ILE A 425 14.07 -12.37 16.82
CA ILE A 425 14.90 -11.16 16.75
C ILE A 425 14.12 -10.01 16.10
N GLU A 426 13.43 -10.26 14.99
CA GLU A 426 12.58 -9.26 14.35
C GLU A 426 11.51 -8.75 15.34
N PHE A 427 10.91 -9.65 16.12
CA PHE A 427 9.92 -9.29 17.12
C PHE A 427 10.51 -8.36 18.21
N PHE A 428 11.74 -8.61 18.67
CA PHE A 428 12.40 -7.77 19.69
C PHE A 428 12.55 -6.31 19.25
N HIS A 429 12.96 -6.11 18.00
CA HIS A 429 13.21 -4.78 17.42
C HIS A 429 11.94 -3.96 17.15
N LYS A 430 10.74 -4.54 17.34
CA LYS A 430 9.45 -3.84 17.17
C LYS A 430 8.99 -3.16 18.47
N PHE A 431 9.68 -3.40 19.60
CA PHE A 431 9.34 -2.84 20.92
C PHE A 431 10.47 -2.00 21.52
N HIS A 432 10.12 -1.11 22.45
CA HIS A 432 11.10 -0.50 23.35
C HIS A 432 11.32 -1.43 24.54
N ILE A 433 12.46 -2.12 24.56
CA ILE A 433 12.84 -3.05 25.63
C ILE A 433 13.36 -2.27 26.83
N GLY A 434 12.96 -2.67 28.03
CA GLY A 434 13.46 -2.05 29.26
C GLY A 434 12.83 -2.62 30.53
N PRO A 435 13.45 -2.40 31.70
CA PRO A 435 13.02 -2.99 32.96
C PRO A 435 11.60 -2.61 33.38
N GLN A 436 11.16 -1.39 33.01
CA GLN A 436 9.80 -0.88 33.25
C GLN A 436 8.96 -0.79 31.96
N LEU A 437 9.49 -1.25 30.82
CA LEU A 437 8.82 -1.19 29.51
C LEU A 437 8.38 -2.59 29.08
N VAL A 438 8.72 -3.02 27.87
CA VAL A 438 8.54 -4.42 27.47
C VAL A 438 9.74 -5.23 27.94
N ARG A 439 9.46 -6.34 28.64
CA ARG A 439 10.46 -7.32 29.07
C ARG A 439 10.26 -8.61 28.30
N MET A 440 11.37 -9.27 27.94
CA MET A 440 11.32 -10.49 27.15
C MET A 440 12.21 -11.59 27.72
N GLY A 441 11.65 -12.80 27.79
CA GLY A 441 12.33 -14.01 28.22
C GLY A 441 12.20 -15.10 27.16
N LEU A 442 13.11 -16.08 27.20
CA LEU A 442 13.09 -17.21 26.28
C LEU A 442 13.39 -18.50 27.01
N VAL A 443 12.48 -19.46 26.82
CA VAL A 443 12.64 -20.85 27.20
C VAL A 443 12.69 -21.67 25.93
N LYS A 444 13.65 -22.58 25.82
CA LYS A 444 13.65 -23.59 24.77
C LYS A 444 13.22 -24.94 25.33
N PHE A 445 12.57 -25.75 24.51
CA PHE A 445 12.14 -27.08 24.94
C PHE A 445 12.36 -28.14 23.86
N ALA A 446 12.63 -29.36 24.31
CA ALA A 446 12.61 -30.57 23.51
C ALA A 446 12.18 -31.72 24.44
N SER A 447 13.06 -32.70 24.69
CA SER A 447 12.91 -33.67 25.80
C SER A 447 13.26 -33.09 27.18
N SER A 448 13.72 -31.84 27.22
CA SER A 448 13.99 -31.09 28.44
C SER A 448 13.71 -29.61 28.20
N GLN A 449 13.46 -28.86 29.27
CA GLN A 449 13.18 -27.42 29.23
C GLN A 449 14.38 -26.65 29.80
N ASP A 450 14.91 -25.72 29.02
CA ASP A 450 16.05 -24.87 29.41
C ASP A 450 15.61 -23.39 29.38
N LEU A 451 15.71 -22.68 30.52
CA LEU A 451 15.56 -21.22 30.56
C LEU A 451 16.86 -20.57 30.05
N GLU A 452 16.84 -20.01 28.84
CA GLU A 452 18.00 -19.34 28.25
C GLU A 452 18.22 -17.96 28.91
N PHE A 453 17.13 -17.23 29.11
CA PHE A 453 17.12 -15.99 29.87
C PHE A 453 15.73 -15.60 30.35
N ASP A 454 15.70 -15.01 31.56
CA ASP A 454 14.51 -14.47 32.21
C ASP A 454 14.23 -13.02 31.74
N LEU A 455 13.01 -12.53 31.96
CA LEU A 455 12.48 -11.20 31.65
C LEU A 455 13.37 -10.04 32.12
N ALA A 456 14.08 -10.21 33.24
CA ALA A 456 14.88 -9.15 33.86
C ALA A 456 16.36 -9.14 33.41
N LYS A 457 16.81 -10.13 32.62
CA LYS A 457 18.24 -10.31 32.33
C LYS A 457 18.82 -9.25 31.40
N TYR A 458 18.06 -8.83 30.39
CA TYR A 458 18.50 -7.89 29.36
C TYR A 458 17.53 -6.72 29.26
N SER A 459 18.05 -5.52 29.03
CA SER A 459 17.27 -4.28 28.98
C SER A 459 17.32 -3.58 27.62
N ASP A 460 17.89 -4.22 26.59
CA ASP A 460 17.98 -3.69 25.23
C ASP A 460 17.83 -4.81 24.19
N ALA A 461 17.26 -4.47 23.02
CA ALA A 461 16.98 -5.42 21.94
C ALA A 461 18.25 -6.05 21.35
N ASN A 462 19.38 -5.31 21.27
CA ASN A 462 20.62 -5.86 20.74
C ASN A 462 21.23 -6.91 21.68
N GLN A 463 21.07 -6.75 22.99
CA GLN A 463 21.53 -7.75 23.96
C GLN A 463 20.71 -9.04 23.87
N LEU A 464 19.39 -8.91 23.72
CA LEU A 464 18.49 -10.02 23.48
C LEU A 464 18.82 -10.75 22.17
N GLU A 465 19.07 -10.01 21.08
CA GLU A 465 19.48 -10.58 19.79
C GLU A 465 20.76 -11.42 19.93
N ASN A 466 21.80 -10.84 20.54
CA ASN A 466 23.06 -11.55 20.79
C ASN A 466 22.88 -12.81 21.64
N ALA A 467 21.94 -12.80 22.59
CA ALA A 467 21.61 -13.97 23.40
C ALA A 467 20.92 -15.06 22.56
N VAL A 468 19.96 -14.69 21.72
CA VAL A 468 19.22 -15.63 20.85
C VAL A 468 20.14 -16.26 19.80
N GLN A 469 21.03 -15.48 19.19
CA GLN A 469 21.98 -15.99 18.18
C GLN A 469 22.87 -17.12 18.74
N ARG A 470 23.20 -17.09 20.03
CA ARG A 470 24.04 -18.10 20.71
C ARG A 470 23.31 -19.40 21.07
N ILE A 471 21.99 -19.45 20.94
CA ILE A 471 21.22 -20.65 21.26
C ILE A 471 21.56 -21.75 20.25
N ILE A 472 21.94 -22.93 20.73
CA ILE A 472 22.28 -24.09 19.90
C ILE A 472 21.11 -25.08 19.82
N LEU A 473 20.89 -25.61 18.61
CA LEU A 473 19.95 -26.69 18.36
C LEU A 473 20.49 -28.00 18.97
N LYS A 474 19.80 -28.56 19.96
CA LYS A 474 20.21 -29.82 20.63
C LYS A 474 19.46 -31.03 20.09
N GLY A 475 18.22 -30.86 19.64
CA GLY A 475 17.32 -31.96 19.28
C GLY A 475 16.68 -32.63 20.50
N GLY A 476 15.82 -33.61 20.24
CA GLY A 476 15.04 -34.34 21.25
C GLY A 476 13.59 -34.56 20.79
N GLY A 477 12.73 -35.04 21.69
CA GLY A 477 11.28 -35.11 21.45
C GLY A 477 10.60 -33.73 21.56
N THR A 478 9.33 -33.66 21.19
CA THR A 478 8.50 -32.43 21.26
C THR A 478 7.58 -32.49 22.49
N GLU A 479 8.08 -32.17 23.69
CA GLU A 479 7.33 -32.31 24.95
C GLU A 479 6.59 -31.02 25.34
N THR A 480 5.66 -30.58 24.49
CA THR A 480 4.94 -29.29 24.63
C THR A 480 4.19 -29.15 25.96
N GLY A 481 3.59 -30.23 26.47
CA GLY A 481 2.82 -30.19 27.73
C GLY A 481 3.68 -29.88 28.95
N ASP A 482 4.84 -30.54 29.06
CA ASP A 482 5.79 -30.31 30.16
C ASP A 482 6.46 -28.92 30.01
N ALA A 483 6.70 -28.49 28.77
CA ALA A 483 7.18 -27.14 28.46
C ALA A 483 6.22 -26.03 28.91
N LEU A 484 4.92 -26.19 28.67
CA LEU A 484 3.89 -25.26 29.17
C LEU A 484 3.82 -25.26 30.70
N GLN A 485 3.92 -26.44 31.33
CA GLN A 485 3.94 -26.53 32.79
C GLN A 485 5.17 -25.82 33.40
N PHE A 486 6.33 -25.89 32.74
CA PHE A 486 7.55 -25.19 33.15
C PHE A 486 7.40 -23.66 33.16
N MET A 487 6.52 -23.10 32.31
CA MET A 487 6.26 -21.66 32.26
C MET A 487 5.47 -21.12 33.46
N GLU A 488 4.69 -21.96 34.14
CA GLU A 488 3.82 -21.55 35.26
C GLU A 488 4.56 -20.77 36.37
N PRO A 489 5.67 -21.28 36.95
CA PRO A 489 6.41 -20.52 37.98
C PRO A 489 6.99 -19.20 37.46
N LEU A 490 7.46 -19.15 36.21
CA LEU A 490 8.03 -17.94 35.61
C LEU A 490 6.99 -16.82 35.51
N PHE A 491 5.76 -17.17 35.11
CA PHE A 491 4.66 -16.19 35.06
C PHE A 491 4.14 -15.81 36.45
N LYS A 492 4.20 -16.68 37.46
CA LYS A 492 3.92 -16.30 38.85
C LYS A 492 4.87 -15.20 39.31
N THR A 493 6.17 -15.37 39.11
CA THR A 493 7.18 -14.34 39.43
C THR A 493 6.97 -13.06 38.61
N ALA A 494 6.59 -13.15 37.34
CA ALA A 494 6.26 -11.98 36.52
C ALA A 494 5.05 -11.19 37.07
N MET A 495 4.03 -11.89 37.58
CA MET A 495 2.83 -11.28 38.18
C MET A 495 3.13 -10.62 39.53
N GLU A 496 4.01 -11.23 40.33
CA GLU A 496 4.48 -10.66 41.61
C GLU A 496 5.33 -9.41 41.39
N THR A 497 6.23 -9.43 40.41
CA THR A 497 7.16 -8.32 40.15
C THR A 497 6.54 -7.13 39.42
N ARG A 498 5.55 -7.37 38.53
CA ARG A 498 4.83 -6.31 37.80
C ARG A 498 3.32 -6.60 37.74
N PRO A 499 2.58 -6.34 38.83
CA PRO A 499 1.14 -6.57 38.89
C PRO A 499 0.40 -5.62 37.92
N GLY A 500 -0.58 -6.16 37.18
CA GLY A 500 -1.39 -5.40 36.22
C GLY A 500 -0.78 -5.28 34.81
N VAL A 501 0.50 -5.60 34.62
CA VAL A 501 1.14 -5.58 33.29
C VAL A 501 0.76 -6.82 32.48
N PRO A 502 0.31 -6.69 31.21
CA PRO A 502 -0.07 -7.83 30.37
C PRO A 502 1.01 -8.90 30.25
N LYS A 503 0.60 -10.17 30.40
CA LYS A 503 1.47 -11.34 30.30
C LYS A 503 1.16 -12.10 29.02
N HIS A 504 2.19 -12.37 28.21
CA HIS A 504 2.06 -13.05 26.93
C HIS A 504 3.04 -14.22 26.83
N LEU A 505 2.57 -15.33 26.29
CA LEU A 505 3.39 -16.48 25.94
C LEU A 505 3.26 -16.74 24.44
N ILE A 506 4.37 -16.75 23.71
CA ILE A 506 4.41 -17.10 22.29
C ILE A 506 5.08 -18.46 22.16
N VAL A 507 4.32 -19.47 21.78
CA VAL A 507 4.77 -20.85 21.59
C VAL A 507 5.09 -21.06 20.11
N LEU A 508 6.30 -21.49 19.79
CA LEU A 508 6.71 -21.87 18.43
C LEU A 508 7.02 -23.37 18.41
N THR A 509 6.35 -24.14 17.55
CA THR A 509 6.52 -25.60 17.41
C THR A 509 6.36 -26.05 15.97
N ASP A 510 7.10 -27.09 15.55
CA ASP A 510 7.04 -27.65 14.19
C ASP A 510 6.28 -28.97 14.06
N GLY A 511 5.82 -29.51 15.19
CA GLY A 511 5.22 -30.83 15.25
C GLY A 511 4.22 -31.00 16.39
N ASN A 512 3.53 -32.15 16.34
CA ASN A 512 2.60 -32.60 17.37
C ASN A 512 3.38 -32.94 18.64
N SER A 513 2.83 -32.64 19.81
CA SER A 513 3.44 -33.05 21.06
C SER A 513 3.59 -34.58 21.10
N THR A 514 4.71 -35.08 21.60
CA THR A 514 4.88 -36.51 21.90
C THR A 514 3.98 -36.96 23.05
N GLN A 515 3.37 -36.00 23.75
CA GLN A 515 2.47 -36.19 24.89
C GLN A 515 1.18 -35.35 24.72
N PRO A 516 0.37 -35.57 23.68
CA PRO A 516 -0.75 -34.67 23.33
C PRO A 516 -1.83 -34.62 24.43
N LYS A 517 -2.02 -35.73 25.18
CA LYS A 517 -2.97 -35.79 26.31
C LYS A 517 -2.59 -34.89 27.50
N ARG A 518 -1.33 -34.46 27.61
CA ARG A 518 -0.84 -33.61 28.71
C ARG A 518 -0.86 -32.13 28.38
N VAL A 519 -1.11 -31.75 27.13
CA VAL A 519 -1.12 -30.35 26.67
C VAL A 519 -2.29 -29.52 27.21
N PRO A 520 -3.54 -30.03 27.27
CA PRO A 520 -4.68 -29.18 27.63
C PRO A 520 -4.60 -28.56 29.03
N ALA A 521 -4.22 -29.35 30.04
CA ALA A 521 -4.32 -28.90 31.44
C ALA A 521 -3.31 -27.78 31.81
N PRO A 522 -2.01 -27.84 31.46
CA PRO A 522 -1.08 -26.72 31.66
C PRO A 522 -1.45 -25.47 30.86
N ALA A 523 -1.92 -25.66 29.61
CA ALA A 523 -2.36 -24.54 28.77
C ALA A 523 -3.54 -23.79 29.41
N GLU A 524 -4.53 -24.53 29.93
CA GLU A 524 -5.67 -23.96 30.64
C GLU A 524 -5.24 -23.22 31.91
N ARG A 525 -4.33 -23.78 32.71
CA ARG A 525 -3.84 -23.11 33.93
C ARG A 525 -3.12 -21.80 33.63
N LEU A 526 -2.24 -21.76 32.63
CA LEU A 526 -1.58 -20.52 32.20
C LEU A 526 -2.60 -19.45 31.80
N ARG A 527 -3.62 -19.83 31.02
CA ARG A 527 -4.70 -18.91 30.63
C ARG A 527 -5.54 -18.45 31.82
N ALA A 528 -5.86 -19.35 32.76
CA ALA A 528 -6.60 -19.03 33.97
C ALA A 528 -5.84 -18.06 34.90
N MET A 529 -4.50 -18.05 34.84
CA MET A 529 -3.68 -17.04 35.52
C MET A 529 -3.69 -15.67 34.82
N GLY A 530 -4.34 -15.54 33.67
CA GLY A 530 -4.39 -14.30 32.89
C GLY A 530 -3.27 -14.16 31.85
N VAL A 531 -2.53 -15.25 31.55
CA VAL A 531 -1.53 -15.25 30.47
C VAL A 531 -2.22 -15.43 29.13
N LYS A 532 -1.98 -14.52 28.18
CA LYS A 532 -2.42 -14.67 26.80
C LYS A 532 -1.43 -15.54 26.04
N VAL A 533 -1.86 -16.74 25.66
CA VAL A 533 -1.04 -17.70 24.92
C VAL A 533 -1.29 -17.56 23.41
N PHE A 534 -0.22 -17.40 22.65
CA PHE A 534 -0.20 -17.41 21.19
C PHE A 534 0.50 -18.68 20.74
N ALA A 535 -0.13 -19.44 19.85
CA ALA A 535 0.41 -20.69 19.35
C ALA A 535 0.78 -20.53 17.87
N VAL A 536 2.05 -20.71 17.55
CA VAL A 536 2.62 -20.62 16.20
C VAL A 536 3.10 -22.00 15.79
N GLY A 537 2.36 -22.62 14.88
CA GLY A 537 2.71 -23.88 14.25
C GLY A 537 3.46 -23.67 12.94
N VAL A 538 4.45 -24.51 12.69
CA VAL A 538 5.16 -24.55 11.41
C VAL A 538 5.06 -25.95 10.81
N LYS A 539 4.89 -26.02 9.49
CA LYS A 539 5.02 -27.24 8.69
C LYS A 539 4.07 -28.38 9.11
N ASP A 540 4.51 -29.29 9.96
CA ASP A 540 3.78 -30.52 10.34
C ASP A 540 3.04 -30.34 11.69
N ALA A 541 2.99 -29.11 12.22
CA ALA A 541 2.29 -28.78 13.44
C ALA A 541 0.76 -29.04 13.32
N ASN A 542 0.16 -29.51 14.41
CA ASN A 542 -1.25 -29.83 14.48
C ASN A 542 -2.09 -28.59 14.86
N GLU A 543 -2.87 -28.07 13.92
CA GLU A 543 -3.72 -26.88 14.14
C GLU A 543 -4.71 -27.05 15.31
N GLU A 544 -5.31 -28.23 15.49
CA GLU A 544 -6.23 -28.48 16.61
C GLU A 544 -5.50 -28.44 17.96
N GLU A 545 -4.29 -28.99 18.04
CA GLU A 545 -3.47 -28.91 19.26
C GLU A 545 -3.08 -27.46 19.56
N LEU A 546 -2.71 -26.68 18.54
CA LEU A 546 -2.37 -25.26 18.68
C LEU A 546 -3.57 -24.43 19.18
N GLU A 547 -4.76 -24.70 18.66
CA GLU A 547 -6.00 -24.08 19.14
C GLU A 547 -6.25 -24.40 20.63
N VAL A 548 -5.98 -25.63 21.05
CA VAL A 548 -6.06 -26.03 22.48
C VAL A 548 -5.02 -25.30 23.33
N ILE A 549 -3.80 -25.07 22.81
CA ILE A 549 -2.73 -24.33 23.49
C ILE A 549 -3.11 -22.84 23.66
N ALA A 550 -3.55 -22.20 22.58
CA ALA A 550 -3.94 -20.79 22.59
C ALA A 550 -5.27 -20.55 23.35
N GLY A 551 -6.20 -21.51 23.28
CA GLY A 551 -7.57 -21.40 23.77
C GLY A 551 -8.44 -20.45 22.94
N ASP A 552 -7.96 -20.01 21.78
CA ASP A 552 -8.63 -19.08 20.87
C ASP A 552 -8.02 -19.17 19.47
N ARG A 553 -8.88 -19.31 18.46
CA ARG A 553 -8.49 -19.41 17.06
C ARG A 553 -7.80 -18.13 16.55
N LYS A 554 -8.15 -16.94 17.08
CA LYS A 554 -7.49 -15.68 16.69
C LYS A 554 -6.03 -15.60 17.13
N ARG A 555 -5.65 -16.35 18.17
CA ARG A 555 -4.28 -16.43 18.71
C ARG A 555 -3.53 -17.68 18.24
N THR A 556 -4.09 -18.37 17.24
CA THR A 556 -3.51 -19.56 16.61
C THR A 556 -3.03 -19.19 15.22
N PHE A 557 -1.75 -19.41 14.96
CA PHE A 557 -1.10 -19.09 13.69
C PHE A 557 -0.42 -20.34 13.15
N PHE A 558 -0.51 -20.51 11.84
CA PHE A 558 0.09 -21.63 11.14
C PHE A 558 0.77 -21.14 9.87
N VAL A 559 1.99 -21.60 9.61
CA VAL A 559 2.73 -21.38 8.37
C VAL A 559 3.24 -22.70 7.82
N ARG A 560 3.25 -22.86 6.50
CA ARG A 560 3.64 -24.13 5.86
C ARG A 560 5.14 -24.41 5.92
N ASN A 561 5.95 -23.36 6.07
CA ASN A 561 7.42 -23.45 6.08
C ASN A 561 8.02 -22.42 7.05
N PHE A 562 9.21 -22.71 7.60
CA PHE A 562 9.89 -21.85 8.55
C PHE A 562 10.29 -20.48 7.97
N ASP A 563 10.67 -20.43 6.69
CA ASP A 563 11.04 -19.17 6.01
C ASP A 563 9.87 -18.17 5.90
N ALA A 564 8.64 -18.63 6.13
CA ALA A 564 7.44 -17.81 6.16
C ALA A 564 7.07 -17.30 7.57
N LEU A 565 7.80 -17.65 8.63
CA LEU A 565 7.56 -17.10 9.96
C LEU A 565 7.60 -15.55 9.97
N LYS A 566 8.44 -14.94 9.12
CA LYS A 566 8.47 -13.48 8.93
C LYS A 566 7.12 -12.87 8.51
N THR A 567 6.24 -13.64 7.86
CA THR A 567 4.94 -13.12 7.39
C THR A 567 3.88 -13.10 8.50
N ILE A 568 4.11 -13.79 9.62
CA ILE A 568 3.18 -13.80 10.75
C ILE A 568 3.58 -12.83 11.85
N THR A 569 4.79 -12.25 11.81
CA THR A 569 5.27 -11.25 12.78
C THR A 569 4.21 -10.18 13.03
N ASP A 570 3.70 -9.55 11.96
CA ASP A 570 2.70 -8.48 12.08
C ASP A 570 1.34 -8.97 12.61
N ARG A 571 0.96 -10.22 12.31
CA ARG A 571 -0.30 -10.81 12.81
C ARG A 571 -0.22 -11.07 14.31
N VAL A 572 0.89 -11.64 14.78
CA VAL A 572 1.15 -11.85 16.22
C VAL A 572 1.25 -10.50 16.94
N LEU A 573 1.99 -9.54 16.38
CA LEU A 573 2.08 -8.19 16.93
C LEU A 573 0.71 -7.53 17.04
N THR A 574 -0.12 -7.65 16.00
CA THR A 574 -1.47 -7.08 16.03
C THR A 574 -2.25 -7.58 17.24
N GLU A 575 -2.28 -8.88 17.50
CA GLU A 575 -3.03 -9.42 18.65
C GLU A 575 -2.38 -9.10 20.01
N VAL A 576 -1.05 -8.95 20.07
CA VAL A 576 -0.33 -8.51 21.28
C VAL A 576 -0.63 -7.04 21.61
N CYS A 577 -0.85 -6.20 20.59
CA CYS A 577 -0.90 -4.74 20.74
C CYS A 577 -2.34 -4.18 20.70
N THR A 578 -3.27 -4.79 19.93
CA THR A 578 -4.66 -4.33 19.73
C THR A 578 -5.45 -4.14 21.05
N PRO A 579 -5.43 -5.08 22.02
CA PRO A 579 -6.28 -4.96 23.21
C PRO A 579 -5.97 -3.76 24.11
N ASP A 580 -4.77 -3.19 24.04
CA ASP A 580 -4.41 -2.01 24.83
C ASP A 580 -4.55 -0.71 24.04
N VAL A 581 -4.62 -0.78 22.70
CA VAL A 581 -4.91 0.38 21.84
C VAL A 581 -6.42 0.66 21.80
N CYS A 582 -7.27 -0.38 21.78
CA CYS A 582 -8.74 -0.21 21.64
C CYS A 582 -9.49 0.01 22.96
N LYS A 583 -8.86 -0.16 24.13
CA LYS A 583 -9.55 -0.24 25.44
C LYS A 583 -10.39 1.00 25.77
N ASP A 584 -9.91 2.19 25.39
CA ASP A 584 -10.53 3.48 25.71
C ASP A 584 -11.03 4.22 24.45
N VAL A 585 -11.16 3.52 23.33
CA VAL A 585 -11.51 4.15 22.04
C VAL A 585 -13.01 4.15 21.85
N GLN A 586 -13.63 5.31 22.01
CA GLN A 586 -15.01 5.55 21.63
C GLN A 586 -15.07 5.96 20.16
N SER A 587 -15.89 5.26 19.37
CA SER A 587 -16.11 5.57 17.96
C SER A 587 -17.46 5.10 17.48
N ASP A 588 -17.97 5.81 16.48
CA ASP A 588 -19.17 5.44 15.73
C ASP A 588 -18.73 4.94 14.37
N ILE A 589 -19.04 3.66 14.10
CA ILE A 589 -18.58 2.95 12.91
C ILE A 589 -19.79 2.50 12.11
N LEU A 590 -19.89 2.95 10.86
CA LEU A 590 -20.97 2.54 9.96
C LEU A 590 -20.38 1.74 8.79
N PHE A 591 -20.96 0.59 8.51
CA PHE A 591 -20.66 -0.18 7.30
C PHE A 591 -21.61 0.23 6.18
N LEU A 592 -21.05 0.60 5.03
CA LEU A 592 -21.77 0.82 3.79
C LEU A 592 -21.39 -0.28 2.79
N THR A 593 -22.27 -1.26 2.65
CA THR A 593 -21.96 -2.54 2.01
C THR A 593 -22.70 -2.68 0.70
N ASP A 594 -21.96 -2.93 -0.37
CA ASP A 594 -22.54 -3.21 -1.68
C ASP A 594 -23.30 -4.54 -1.64
N SER A 595 -24.52 -4.50 -2.16
CA SER A 595 -25.44 -5.62 -2.26
C SER A 595 -26.02 -5.74 -3.67
N SER A 596 -25.35 -5.12 -4.65
CA SER A 596 -25.73 -5.08 -6.06
C SER A 596 -25.72 -6.47 -6.71
N GLY A 597 -26.19 -6.55 -7.95
CA GLY A 597 -26.33 -7.80 -8.70
C GLY A 597 -25.01 -8.39 -9.22
N SER A 598 -23.89 -7.68 -9.13
CA SER A 598 -22.56 -8.19 -9.51
C SER A 598 -21.99 -9.19 -8.51
N ILE A 599 -22.39 -9.07 -7.24
CA ILE A 599 -21.91 -9.93 -6.15
C ILE A 599 -22.75 -11.22 -6.12
N VAL A 600 -22.10 -12.38 -6.10
CA VAL A 600 -22.81 -13.67 -5.93
C VAL A 600 -23.07 -13.97 -4.45
N SER A 601 -24.07 -14.80 -4.16
CA SER A 601 -24.51 -15.04 -2.78
C SER A 601 -23.44 -15.61 -1.84
N GLU A 602 -22.50 -16.40 -2.37
CA GLU A 602 -21.37 -16.92 -1.58
C GLU A 602 -20.42 -15.79 -1.15
N ASP A 603 -20.15 -14.85 -2.05
CA ASP A 603 -19.26 -13.71 -1.78
C ASP A 603 -19.92 -12.66 -0.87
N PHE A 604 -21.24 -12.46 -1.02
CA PHE A 604 -22.00 -11.66 -0.07
C PHE A 604 -21.94 -12.25 1.35
N GLN A 605 -21.94 -13.58 1.49
CA GLN A 605 -21.74 -14.22 2.80
C GLN A 605 -20.33 -13.95 3.36
N LYS A 606 -19.28 -13.95 2.53
CA LYS A 606 -17.92 -13.59 2.97
C LYS A 606 -17.83 -12.13 3.45
N MET A 607 -18.56 -11.20 2.80
CA MET A 607 -18.66 -9.82 3.29
C MET A 607 -19.33 -9.74 4.66
N LYS A 608 -20.42 -10.50 4.89
CA LYS A 608 -21.08 -10.60 6.20
C LYS A 608 -20.14 -11.16 7.26
N ASP A 609 -19.39 -12.20 6.93
CA ASP A 609 -18.43 -12.82 7.85
C ASP A 609 -17.30 -11.84 8.21
N PHE A 610 -16.83 -11.03 7.27
CA PHE A 610 -15.88 -9.95 7.53
C PHE A 610 -16.45 -8.86 8.45
N MET A 611 -17.68 -8.39 8.21
CA MET A 611 -18.32 -7.42 9.11
C MET A 611 -18.46 -7.98 10.54
N LYS A 612 -18.90 -9.24 10.66
CA LYS A 612 -19.00 -9.94 11.95
C LYS A 612 -17.65 -10.03 12.64
N SER A 613 -16.57 -10.29 11.91
CA SER A 613 -15.23 -10.42 12.49
C SER A 613 -14.73 -9.09 13.07
N ILE A 614 -14.94 -7.97 12.36
CA ILE A 614 -14.67 -6.62 12.88
C ILE A 614 -15.50 -6.34 14.15
N VAL A 615 -16.83 -6.49 14.10
CA VAL A 615 -17.72 -6.23 15.26
C VAL A 615 -17.34 -7.10 16.47
N SER A 616 -16.98 -8.36 16.25
CA SER A 616 -16.55 -9.27 17.32
C SER A 616 -15.29 -8.77 18.05
N SER A 617 -14.35 -8.19 17.30
CA SER A 617 -13.02 -7.81 17.78
C SER A 617 -12.97 -6.50 18.61
N MET A 618 -14.04 -5.71 18.59
CA MET A 618 -14.05 -4.33 19.12
C MET A 618 -14.57 -4.22 20.55
N THR A 619 -14.43 -3.07 21.22
CA THR A 619 -14.97 -2.87 22.57
C THR A 619 -16.47 -2.57 22.55
N ASN A 620 -17.16 -2.73 23.67
CA ASN A 620 -18.59 -2.39 23.80
C ASN A 620 -18.84 -0.87 23.79
N GLU A 621 -17.79 -0.06 23.90
CA GLU A 621 -17.85 1.42 23.85
C GLU A 621 -17.98 1.96 22.41
N MET A 622 -17.82 1.09 21.40
CA MET A 622 -18.01 1.41 19.98
C MET A 622 -19.44 1.15 19.55
N HIS A 623 -20.02 2.09 18.81
CA HIS A 623 -21.36 1.97 18.23
C HIS A 623 -21.26 1.56 16.76
N PHE A 624 -22.11 0.63 16.34
CA PHE A 624 -22.10 0.09 14.98
C PHE A 624 -23.44 0.28 14.28
N GLY A 625 -23.38 0.67 13.01
CA GLY A 625 -24.52 0.67 12.10
C GLY A 625 -24.16 -0.01 10.79
N VAL A 626 -25.18 -0.52 10.10
CA VAL A 626 -25.00 -1.19 8.80
C VAL A 626 -26.05 -0.70 7.82
N MET A 627 -25.59 -0.27 6.66
CA MET A 627 -26.41 0.09 5.51
C MET A 627 -25.94 -0.72 4.29
N GLN A 628 -26.88 -1.31 3.58
CA GLN A 628 -26.65 -1.90 2.27
C GLN A 628 -26.96 -0.89 1.17
N PHE A 629 -26.26 -0.96 0.05
CA PHE A 629 -26.59 -0.17 -1.14
C PHE A 629 -26.55 -1.00 -2.43
N SER A 630 -27.27 -0.50 -3.42
CA SER A 630 -27.41 -1.03 -4.78
C SER A 630 -27.87 0.13 -5.69
N THR A 631 -28.91 -0.05 -6.50
CA THR A 631 -29.70 1.06 -7.05
C THR A 631 -30.43 1.85 -5.96
N ASN A 632 -30.73 1.19 -4.83
CA ASN A 632 -31.34 1.83 -3.66
C ASN A 632 -30.54 1.51 -2.40
N THR A 633 -30.67 2.35 -1.38
CA THR A 633 -30.10 2.09 -0.05
C THR A 633 -31.11 1.36 0.85
N LYS A 634 -30.60 0.54 1.76
CA LYS A 634 -31.38 -0.13 2.80
C LYS A 634 -30.60 -0.09 4.11
N LEU A 635 -31.11 0.65 5.08
CA LEU A 635 -30.57 0.61 6.45
C LEU A 635 -30.98 -0.71 7.11
N GLU A 636 -30.00 -1.48 7.59
CA GLU A 636 -30.27 -2.70 8.36
C GLU A 636 -30.40 -2.38 9.85
N PHE A 637 -29.49 -1.55 10.38
CA PHE A 637 -29.62 -0.96 11.71
C PHE A 637 -28.74 0.28 11.87
N GLN A 638 -29.21 1.21 12.71
CA GLN A 638 -28.49 2.44 13.07
C GLN A 638 -27.58 2.27 14.30
N LEU A 639 -26.71 3.26 14.55
CA LEU A 639 -25.62 3.21 15.54
C LEU A 639 -26.07 2.91 16.98
N ASP A 640 -27.24 3.38 17.38
CA ASP A 640 -27.79 3.29 18.74
C ASP A 640 -28.84 2.18 18.89
N GLN A 641 -29.09 1.38 17.83
CA GLN A 641 -30.15 0.37 17.83
C GLN A 641 -29.83 -0.84 18.71
N TYR A 642 -28.56 -1.26 18.73
CA TYR A 642 -28.10 -2.42 19.49
C TYR A 642 -26.96 -2.04 20.41
N SER A 643 -27.01 -2.51 21.66
CA SER A 643 -25.90 -2.41 22.63
C SER A 643 -25.16 -3.73 22.81
N SER A 644 -25.78 -4.85 22.40
CA SER A 644 -25.24 -6.19 22.50
C SER A 644 -24.61 -6.62 21.18
N LYS A 645 -23.33 -7.03 21.24
CA LYS A 645 -22.64 -7.61 20.09
C LYS A 645 -23.38 -8.79 19.50
N ASN A 646 -23.98 -9.65 20.34
CA ASN A 646 -24.69 -10.83 19.85
C ASN A 646 -25.89 -10.46 18.98
N ASP A 647 -26.58 -9.37 19.30
CA ASP A 647 -27.73 -8.91 18.52
C ASP A 647 -27.29 -8.26 17.22
N MET A 648 -26.19 -7.50 17.23
CA MET A 648 -25.55 -6.99 16.01
C MET A 648 -25.11 -8.14 15.08
N LEU A 649 -24.45 -9.17 15.63
CA LEU A 649 -23.98 -10.32 14.85
C LEU A 649 -25.15 -11.06 14.19
N ARG A 650 -26.28 -11.23 14.89
CA ARG A 650 -27.50 -11.80 14.31
C ARG A 650 -28.11 -10.91 13.23
N ALA A 651 -28.21 -9.60 13.48
CA ALA A 651 -28.73 -8.66 12.51
C ALA A 651 -27.91 -8.65 11.22
N ILE A 652 -26.57 -8.76 11.32
CA ILE A 652 -25.69 -8.91 10.16
C ILE A 652 -25.94 -10.25 9.46
N ASP A 653 -26.13 -11.34 10.20
CA ASP A 653 -26.38 -12.67 9.61
C ASP A 653 -27.73 -12.77 8.89
N ASP A 654 -28.73 -12.01 9.33
CA ASP A 654 -30.06 -11.94 8.72
C ASP A 654 -30.15 -11.05 7.47
N MET A 655 -29.07 -10.32 7.15
CA MET A 655 -29.01 -9.46 5.96
C MET A 655 -29.27 -10.26 4.69
N ARG A 656 -30.17 -9.74 3.85
CA ARG A 656 -30.48 -10.27 2.51
C ARG A 656 -29.99 -9.31 1.45
N GLN A 657 -29.32 -9.86 0.45
CA GLN A 657 -28.85 -9.13 -0.72
C GLN A 657 -30.04 -8.55 -1.49
N VAL A 658 -29.91 -7.30 -1.94
CA VAL A 658 -30.99 -6.56 -2.62
C VAL A 658 -30.92 -6.74 -4.15
N GLY A 659 -29.72 -6.76 -4.72
CA GLY A 659 -29.49 -6.74 -6.16
C GLY A 659 -29.69 -5.36 -6.78
N GLY A 660 -29.40 -5.23 -8.08
CA GLY A 660 -29.50 -3.96 -8.83
C GLY A 660 -28.14 -3.43 -9.27
N GLY A 661 -28.10 -2.13 -9.61
CA GLY A 661 -26.86 -1.40 -9.94
C GLY A 661 -26.07 -0.97 -8.71
N THR A 662 -25.07 -0.11 -8.91
CA THR A 662 -24.11 0.32 -7.87
C THR A 662 -24.09 1.84 -7.81
N LEU A 663 -24.93 2.45 -6.96
CA LEU A 663 -25.01 3.92 -6.77
C LEU A 663 -24.38 4.34 -5.44
N LEU A 664 -23.05 4.37 -5.39
CA LEU A 664 -22.29 4.66 -4.18
C LEU A 664 -22.38 6.13 -3.76
N GLY A 665 -22.44 7.08 -4.69
CA GLY A 665 -22.51 8.52 -4.39
C GLY A 665 -23.80 8.89 -3.64
N ALA A 666 -24.94 8.41 -4.15
CA ALA A 666 -26.23 8.51 -3.48
C ALA A 666 -26.22 7.83 -2.11
N ALA A 667 -25.58 6.66 -2.01
CA ALA A 667 -25.49 5.92 -0.76
C ALA A 667 -24.62 6.62 0.30
N ILE A 668 -23.51 7.27 -0.10
CA ILE A 668 -22.69 8.11 0.77
C ILE A 668 -23.49 9.32 1.28
N THR A 669 -24.30 9.92 0.42
CA THR A 669 -25.18 11.03 0.81
C THR A 669 -26.16 10.60 1.90
N GLU A 670 -26.83 9.47 1.69
CA GLU A 670 -27.82 8.92 2.62
C GLU A 670 -27.20 8.48 3.95
N VAL A 671 -26.05 7.78 3.92
CA VAL A 671 -25.39 7.30 5.14
C VAL A 671 -24.87 8.46 6.00
N SER A 672 -24.56 9.61 5.39
CA SER A 672 -24.02 10.79 6.08
C SER A 672 -24.93 11.34 7.18
N GLN A 673 -26.23 11.07 7.12
CA GLN A 673 -27.19 11.55 8.12
C GLN A 673 -27.13 10.74 9.44
N TYR A 674 -26.64 9.50 9.39
CA TYR A 674 -26.61 8.60 10.54
C TYR A 674 -25.46 8.90 11.51
N PHE A 675 -24.54 9.79 11.12
CA PHE A 675 -23.50 10.34 12.01
C PHE A 675 -23.97 11.57 12.82
N ASN A 676 -25.22 11.98 12.67
CA ASN A 676 -25.82 13.08 13.43
C ASN A 676 -26.37 12.60 14.78
N LEU A 677 -26.39 13.51 15.77
CA LEU A 677 -26.88 13.25 17.13
C LEU A 677 -28.30 12.66 17.18
N ASN A 678 -29.18 13.11 16.30
CA ASN A 678 -30.57 12.66 16.24
C ASN A 678 -30.78 11.33 15.50
N ARG A 679 -29.71 10.68 15.02
CA ARG A 679 -29.74 9.43 14.27
C ARG A 679 -28.74 8.39 14.82
N GLY A 680 -28.37 8.53 16.09
CA GLY A 680 -27.50 7.60 16.81
C GLY A 680 -26.01 7.96 16.84
N GLY A 681 -25.59 9.01 16.12
CA GLY A 681 -24.23 9.53 16.20
C GLY A 681 -23.96 10.22 17.54
N ARG A 682 -22.74 10.13 18.07
CA ARG A 682 -22.29 10.80 19.28
C ARG A 682 -21.41 12.00 18.91
N ASP A 683 -21.45 13.04 19.74
CA ASP A 683 -20.57 14.20 19.58
C ASP A 683 -19.23 13.95 20.29
N GLY A 684 -18.15 14.57 19.79
CA GLY A 684 -16.80 14.43 20.36
C GLY A 684 -16.10 13.07 20.14
N VAL A 685 -16.81 12.03 19.67
CA VAL A 685 -16.22 10.70 19.37
C VAL A 685 -15.72 10.58 17.92
N GLY A 686 -14.85 9.61 17.66
CA GLY A 686 -14.36 9.35 16.29
C GLY A 686 -15.45 8.75 15.39
N LYS A 687 -15.72 9.37 14.24
CA LYS A 687 -16.71 8.89 13.26
C LYS A 687 -16.03 8.23 12.06
N LYS A 688 -16.44 7.01 11.73
CA LYS A 688 -15.78 6.17 10.72
C LYS A 688 -16.81 5.50 9.81
N LEU A 689 -16.56 5.54 8.49
CA LEU A 689 -17.34 4.82 7.48
C LEU A 689 -16.46 3.75 6.83
N ILE A 690 -16.96 2.52 6.72
CA ILE A 690 -16.30 1.43 6.00
C ILE A 690 -17.15 1.12 4.77
N VAL A 691 -16.64 1.42 3.58
CA VAL A 691 -17.28 1.16 2.30
C VAL A 691 -16.74 -0.15 1.72
N MET A 692 -17.61 -1.04 1.27
CA MET A 692 -17.23 -2.30 0.60
C MET A 692 -17.97 -2.42 -0.74
N THR A 693 -17.26 -2.60 -1.86
CA THR A 693 -17.85 -2.74 -3.21
C THR A 693 -16.98 -3.57 -4.16
N ASP A 694 -17.60 -4.22 -5.15
CA ASP A 694 -16.92 -5.02 -6.19
C ASP A 694 -16.92 -4.35 -7.58
N ALA A 695 -17.63 -3.23 -7.74
CA ALA A 695 -17.94 -2.62 -9.02
C ALA A 695 -17.62 -1.11 -9.06
N GLU A 696 -17.67 -0.55 -10.27
CA GLU A 696 -17.61 0.89 -10.49
C GLU A 696 -18.97 1.52 -10.18
N SER A 697 -18.95 2.66 -9.47
CA SER A 697 -20.16 3.43 -9.20
C SER A 697 -20.72 4.06 -10.48
N GLN A 698 -22.03 3.98 -10.64
CA GLN A 698 -22.75 4.52 -11.79
C GLN A 698 -23.14 6.00 -11.62
N ASP A 699 -22.75 6.61 -10.50
CA ASP A 699 -22.94 8.01 -10.15
C ASP A 699 -21.65 8.68 -9.62
N GLU A 700 -21.69 10.00 -9.46
CA GLU A 700 -20.57 10.82 -8.99
C GLU A 700 -20.37 10.63 -7.47
N VAL A 701 -19.12 10.40 -7.04
CA VAL A 701 -18.80 10.03 -5.65
C VAL A 701 -17.97 11.07 -4.89
N LEU A 702 -17.25 11.97 -5.57
CA LEU A 702 -16.33 12.92 -4.95
C LEU A 702 -17.08 13.97 -4.12
N GLY A 703 -18.12 14.58 -4.66
CA GLY A 703 -18.93 15.61 -3.99
C GLY A 703 -19.58 15.09 -2.69
N PRO A 704 -20.37 14.00 -2.72
CA PRO A 704 -20.92 13.37 -1.52
C PRO A 704 -19.86 13.02 -0.48
N ALA A 705 -18.70 12.52 -0.92
CA ALA A 705 -17.63 12.12 -0.02
C ALA A 705 -16.90 13.32 0.62
N GLU A 706 -16.72 14.43 -0.09
CA GLU A 706 -16.20 15.69 0.48
C GLU A 706 -17.10 16.19 1.62
N VAL A 707 -18.41 16.25 1.37
CA VAL A 707 -19.40 16.65 2.38
C VAL A 707 -19.36 15.74 3.61
N LEU A 708 -19.18 14.43 3.42
CA LEU A 708 -19.05 13.48 4.51
C LEU A 708 -17.75 13.71 5.31
N ARG A 709 -16.62 13.92 4.63
CA ARG A 709 -15.32 14.16 5.29
C ARG A 709 -15.29 15.49 6.04
N ASP A 710 -15.97 16.53 5.54
CA ASP A 710 -16.11 17.82 6.21
C ASP A 710 -16.86 17.74 7.55
N LYS A 711 -17.68 16.69 7.74
CA LYS A 711 -18.29 16.34 9.03
C LYS A 711 -17.33 15.61 10.00
N ASP A 712 -16.03 15.65 9.71
CA ASP A 712 -14.99 14.91 10.41
C ASP A 712 -15.36 13.41 10.49
N VAL A 713 -15.64 12.78 9.34
CA VAL A 713 -15.83 11.33 9.19
C VAL A 713 -14.64 10.74 8.41
N THR A 714 -14.02 9.69 8.94
CA THR A 714 -12.90 9.01 8.29
C THR A 714 -13.44 7.84 7.48
N VAL A 715 -13.18 7.83 6.17
CA VAL A 715 -13.70 6.81 5.27
C VAL A 715 -12.61 5.81 4.92
N TYR A 716 -12.91 4.52 5.08
CA TYR A 716 -12.11 3.38 4.63
C TYR A 716 -12.85 2.68 3.50
N ALA A 717 -12.20 2.44 2.36
CA ALA A 717 -12.84 1.83 1.21
C ALA A 717 -12.17 0.50 0.87
N ILE A 718 -12.97 -0.53 0.68
CA ILE A 718 -12.55 -1.89 0.36
C ILE A 718 -13.12 -2.24 -1.01
N GLY A 719 -12.25 -2.24 -2.02
CA GLY A 719 -12.56 -2.68 -3.37
C GLY A 719 -12.21 -4.14 -3.55
N VAL A 720 -13.14 -4.95 -4.03
CA VAL A 720 -12.92 -6.37 -4.34
C VAL A 720 -13.03 -6.57 -5.86
N GLU A 721 -12.29 -7.53 -6.42
CA GLU A 721 -12.30 -7.88 -7.84
C GLU A 721 -12.05 -6.69 -8.79
N ASN A 722 -13.09 -6.14 -9.41
CA ASN A 722 -13.03 -5.15 -10.49
C ASN A 722 -13.36 -3.72 -10.04
N ALA A 723 -13.46 -3.49 -8.72
CA ALA A 723 -13.75 -2.16 -8.18
C ALA A 723 -12.82 -1.05 -8.72
N ASN A 724 -13.39 0.12 -9.03
CA ASN A 724 -12.62 1.26 -9.57
C ASN A 724 -11.85 1.98 -8.46
N THR A 725 -10.53 1.80 -8.44
CA THR A 725 -9.65 2.34 -7.39
C THR A 725 -9.60 3.87 -7.35
N THR A 726 -9.89 4.54 -8.47
CA THR A 726 -9.91 6.01 -8.54
C THR A 726 -11.12 6.54 -7.77
N GLN A 727 -12.30 5.96 -7.97
CA GLN A 727 -13.50 6.32 -7.21
C GLN A 727 -13.34 6.01 -5.71
N LEU A 728 -12.72 4.88 -5.35
CA LEU A 728 -12.45 4.58 -3.94
C LEU A 728 -11.49 5.60 -3.31
N LEU A 729 -10.50 6.10 -4.06
CA LEU A 729 -9.63 7.18 -3.62
C LEU A 729 -10.38 8.50 -3.42
N GLU A 730 -11.27 8.85 -4.34
CA GLU A 730 -12.14 10.02 -4.24
C GLU A 730 -13.06 9.95 -3.00
N VAL A 731 -13.54 8.75 -2.66
CA VAL A 731 -14.36 8.47 -1.48
C VAL A 731 -13.56 8.56 -0.17
N CYS A 732 -12.34 8.01 -0.15
CA CYS A 732 -11.48 8.04 1.03
C CYS A 732 -10.80 9.38 1.27
N GLY A 733 -10.47 10.12 0.21
CA GLY A 733 -9.62 11.32 0.26
C GLY A 733 -8.13 11.02 0.56
N SER A 734 -7.76 9.75 0.73
CA SER A 734 -6.39 9.30 0.98
C SER A 734 -6.18 7.87 0.50
N SER A 735 -5.07 7.62 -0.19
CA SER A 735 -4.70 6.29 -0.70
C SER A 735 -4.35 5.31 0.41
N GLU A 736 -3.97 5.79 1.60
CA GLU A 736 -3.67 4.92 2.76
C GLU A 736 -4.92 4.19 3.28
N ASN A 737 -6.12 4.70 2.99
CA ASN A 737 -7.41 4.15 3.46
C ASN A 737 -8.16 3.33 2.40
N VAL A 738 -7.54 3.13 1.23
CA VAL A 738 -8.08 2.30 0.15
C VAL A 738 -7.44 0.91 0.21
N PHE A 739 -8.26 -0.14 0.26
CA PHE A 739 -7.84 -1.53 0.31
C PHE A 739 -8.39 -2.28 -0.90
N ASN A 740 -7.50 -2.72 -1.79
CA ASN A 740 -7.88 -3.50 -2.95
C ASN A 740 -7.59 -4.98 -2.70
N GLN A 741 -8.62 -5.82 -2.84
CA GLN A 741 -8.56 -7.26 -2.72
C GLN A 741 -8.87 -7.90 -4.07
N ARG A 742 -8.20 -9.01 -4.38
CA ARG A 742 -8.40 -9.71 -5.65
C ARG A 742 -9.74 -10.46 -5.68
N ASN A 743 -10.13 -11.01 -4.54
CA ASN A 743 -11.36 -11.78 -4.34
C ASN A 743 -11.82 -11.63 -2.88
N PHE A 744 -13.01 -12.15 -2.59
CA PHE A 744 -13.63 -12.03 -1.27
C PHE A 744 -12.95 -12.89 -0.19
N ASP A 745 -12.17 -13.91 -0.54
CA ASP A 745 -11.45 -14.74 0.43
C ASP A 745 -10.29 -13.98 1.11
N GLU A 746 -9.81 -12.91 0.47
CA GLU A 746 -8.74 -12.04 0.98
C GLU A 746 -9.21 -11.06 2.06
N LEU A 747 -10.52 -10.92 2.29
CA LEU A 747 -11.06 -10.04 3.34
C LEU A 747 -10.57 -10.44 4.74
N LYS A 748 -10.34 -11.73 4.99
CA LYS A 748 -9.80 -12.24 6.26
C LYS A 748 -8.42 -11.67 6.61
N ASP A 749 -7.59 -11.39 5.60
CA ASP A 749 -6.25 -10.84 5.81
C ASP A 749 -6.31 -9.34 6.14
N LEU A 750 -7.42 -8.68 5.78
CA LEU A 750 -7.66 -7.27 6.07
C LEU A 750 -8.17 -7.04 7.49
N GLU A 751 -8.78 -8.03 8.13
CA GLU A 751 -9.40 -7.92 9.47
C GLU A 751 -8.46 -7.24 10.46
N SER A 752 -7.29 -7.83 10.70
CA SER A 752 -6.31 -7.32 11.67
C SER A 752 -5.84 -5.89 11.35
N LYS A 753 -5.58 -5.61 10.06
CA LYS A 753 -5.10 -4.30 9.61
C LYS A 753 -6.16 -3.22 9.76
N LEU A 754 -7.40 -3.52 9.37
CA LEU A 754 -8.50 -2.58 9.49
C LEU A 754 -8.88 -2.39 10.95
N THR A 755 -8.91 -3.45 11.77
CA THR A 755 -9.18 -3.36 13.20
C THR A 755 -8.21 -2.41 13.91
N LEU A 756 -6.90 -2.51 13.61
CA LEU A 756 -5.93 -1.54 14.12
C LEU A 756 -6.26 -0.10 13.72
N LYS A 757 -6.52 0.15 12.42
CA LYS A 757 -6.90 1.48 11.92
C LYS A 757 -8.21 2.02 12.50
N LEU A 758 -9.15 1.13 12.82
CA LEU A 758 -10.40 1.48 13.49
C LEU A 758 -10.19 1.75 14.98
N CYS A 759 -9.19 1.16 15.61
CA CYS A 759 -8.81 1.44 17.00
C CYS A 759 -7.80 2.57 17.16
N GLU A 760 -7.10 2.97 16.10
CA GLU A 760 -6.18 4.10 16.17
C GLU A 760 -6.98 5.38 16.50
N PRO A 761 -6.65 6.07 17.62
CA PRO A 761 -7.13 7.42 17.82
C PRO A 761 -6.63 8.25 16.65
N ARG A 762 -7.51 9.11 16.12
CA ARG A 762 -7.37 9.81 14.84
C ARG A 762 -6.02 10.48 14.55
N ASP A 763 -5.23 10.77 15.58
CA ASP A 763 -3.85 11.27 15.52
C ASP A 763 -3.12 10.97 16.85
N CYS A 764 -2.72 9.72 17.08
CA CYS A 764 -1.98 9.34 18.28
C CYS A 764 -0.57 8.80 17.94
N LYS A 765 0.34 9.69 17.53
CA LYS A 765 1.77 9.41 17.70
C LYS A 765 2.17 9.83 19.10
N LYS A 766 2.54 8.86 19.95
CA LYS A 766 2.93 9.12 21.33
C LYS A 766 4.15 10.03 21.40
N THR A 767 4.12 11.05 22.25
CA THR A 767 5.30 11.89 22.51
C THR A 767 6.34 11.04 23.25
N LYS A 768 7.51 10.87 22.65
CA LYS A 768 8.57 10.00 23.17
C LYS A 768 9.58 10.71 24.09
N LEU A 769 9.70 12.03 24.02
CA LEU A 769 10.74 12.76 24.73
C LEU A 769 10.31 14.19 25.11
N ALA A 770 9.92 14.39 26.37
CA ALA A 770 9.66 15.71 26.98
C ALA A 770 9.75 15.62 28.52
N ASP A 771 9.93 16.76 29.18
CA ASP A 771 9.71 16.92 30.62
C ASP A 771 8.45 17.77 30.82
N ILE A 772 7.37 17.15 31.33
CA ILE A 772 6.05 17.77 31.45
C ILE A 772 5.70 17.92 32.93
N ILE A 773 5.34 19.12 33.36
CA ILE A 773 4.81 19.37 34.71
C ILE A 773 3.36 19.82 34.60
N PHE A 774 2.45 19.09 35.28
CA PHE A 774 1.08 19.56 35.49
C PHE A 774 1.04 20.54 36.66
N LEU A 775 0.53 21.75 36.41
CA LEU A 775 0.23 22.74 37.43
C LEU A 775 -1.28 22.84 37.59
N VAL A 776 -1.80 22.23 38.65
CA VAL A 776 -3.23 21.88 38.77
C VAL A 776 -3.87 22.71 39.87
N ASP A 777 -4.91 23.45 39.50
CA ASP A 777 -5.77 24.16 40.43
C ASP A 777 -6.59 23.18 41.29
N SER A 778 -6.73 23.51 42.56
CA SER A 778 -7.48 22.75 43.55
C SER A 778 -8.16 23.69 44.56
N SER A 779 -8.52 24.88 44.07
CA SER A 779 -9.30 25.88 44.78
C SER A 779 -10.66 25.32 45.21
N SER A 780 -11.32 26.03 46.12
CA SER A 780 -12.67 25.66 46.60
C SER A 780 -13.79 25.86 45.57
N THR A 781 -13.49 26.40 44.38
CA THR A 781 -14.48 26.56 43.30
C THR A 781 -14.69 25.29 42.49
N ILE A 782 -13.79 24.32 42.61
CA ILE A 782 -13.82 23.03 41.91
C ILE A 782 -14.43 21.97 42.82
N ASP A 783 -15.53 21.34 42.41
CA ASP A 783 -16.12 20.23 43.16
C ASP A 783 -15.44 18.87 42.88
N ALA A 784 -15.80 17.84 43.66
CA ALA A 784 -15.19 16.51 43.53
C ALA A 784 -15.42 15.82 42.17
N ARG A 785 -16.52 16.13 41.46
CA ARG A 785 -16.79 15.61 40.12
C ARG A 785 -15.96 16.35 39.07
N GLU A 786 -15.86 17.66 39.19
CA GLU A 786 -15.06 18.53 38.32
C GLU A 786 -13.57 18.20 38.43
N PHE A 787 -13.07 18.02 39.66
CA PHE A 787 -11.70 17.59 39.92
C PHE A 787 -11.40 16.21 39.30
N LYS A 788 -12.39 15.31 39.30
CA LYS A 788 -12.26 14.00 38.67
C LYS A 788 -12.12 14.09 37.15
N SER A 789 -12.76 15.07 36.50
CA SER A 789 -12.58 15.34 35.07
C SER A 789 -11.16 15.86 34.78
N MET A 790 -10.59 16.69 35.67
CA MET A 790 -9.18 17.10 35.55
C MET A 790 -8.21 15.92 35.70
N GLN A 791 -8.47 15.00 36.64
CA GLN A 791 -7.69 13.76 36.78
C GLN A 791 -7.74 12.91 35.51
N ARG A 792 -8.92 12.75 34.91
CA ARG A 792 -9.08 12.04 33.63
C ARG A 792 -8.30 12.72 32.52
N PHE A 793 -8.39 14.04 32.40
CA PHE A 793 -7.64 14.81 31.41
C PHE A 793 -6.12 14.59 31.53
N MET A 794 -5.56 14.70 32.75
CA MET A 794 -4.15 14.43 33.00
C MET A 794 -3.77 12.98 32.67
N ALA A 795 -4.59 12.02 33.08
CA ALA A 795 -4.39 10.60 32.78
C ALA A 795 -4.37 10.35 31.26
N SER A 796 -5.25 11.00 30.50
CA SER A 796 -5.27 10.92 29.05
C SER A 796 -4.00 11.49 28.41
N VAL A 797 -3.50 12.64 28.89
CA VAL A 797 -2.21 13.18 28.41
C VAL A 797 -1.08 12.19 28.67
N VAL A 798 -1.01 11.60 29.88
CA VAL A 798 0.00 10.57 30.22
C VAL A 798 -0.13 9.33 29.33
N ASN A 799 -1.35 8.85 29.08
CA ASN A 799 -1.62 7.69 28.23
C ASN A 799 -1.12 7.87 26.79
N LEU A 800 -1.13 9.10 26.29
CA LEU A 800 -0.65 9.49 24.96
C LEU A 800 0.87 9.74 24.89
N THR A 801 1.60 9.50 25.97
CA THR A 801 3.07 9.61 25.98
C THR A 801 3.71 8.28 26.35
N THR A 802 4.97 8.07 25.94
CA THR A 802 5.76 6.93 26.45
C THR A 802 6.60 7.44 27.63
N VAL A 803 6.29 6.92 28.83
CA VAL A 803 6.93 7.33 30.09
C VAL A 803 8.17 6.50 30.34
N GLY A 804 9.27 7.13 30.75
CA GLY A 804 10.50 6.42 31.08
C GLY A 804 11.62 7.36 31.48
N SER A 805 12.64 6.82 32.16
CA SER A 805 13.79 7.60 32.64
C SER A 805 14.51 8.34 31.50
N ASN A 806 14.62 7.74 30.32
CA ASN A 806 15.21 8.37 29.13
C ASN A 806 14.17 8.83 28.09
N LEU A 807 12.88 8.75 28.42
CA LEU A 807 11.74 9.08 27.54
C LEU A 807 10.99 10.28 28.11
N THR A 808 9.66 10.33 28.09
CA THR A 808 8.89 11.42 28.71
C THR A 808 8.86 11.26 30.23
N ARG A 809 9.07 12.37 30.96
CA ARG A 809 8.98 12.44 32.43
C ARG A 809 7.84 13.36 32.85
N PHE A 810 7.19 13.04 33.97
CA PHE A 810 6.08 13.82 34.52
C PHE A 810 6.40 14.34 35.92
N GLY A 811 6.03 15.58 36.17
CA GLY A 811 5.90 16.16 37.50
C GLY A 811 4.48 16.67 37.71
N LEU A 812 4.07 16.81 38.97
CA LEU A 812 2.77 17.35 39.31
C LEU A 812 2.85 18.26 40.53
N ILE A 813 2.39 19.49 40.33
CA ILE A 813 2.30 20.53 41.34
C ILE A 813 0.83 20.91 41.47
N ARG A 814 0.29 20.76 42.67
CA ARG A 814 -1.06 21.19 43.01
C ARG A 814 -0.99 22.57 43.67
N TYR A 815 -1.93 23.46 43.36
CA TYR A 815 -1.99 24.77 44.03
C TYR A 815 -3.42 25.18 44.44
N ALA A 816 -3.47 26.02 45.46
CA ALA A 816 -4.62 26.80 45.91
C ALA A 816 -4.00 28.05 46.57
N ASP A 817 -4.13 28.22 47.90
CA ASP A 817 -3.42 29.31 48.63
C ASP A 817 -1.89 29.15 48.58
N LYS A 818 -1.40 27.92 48.44
CA LYS A 818 0.03 27.59 48.31
C LYS A 818 0.23 26.49 47.28
N ALA A 819 1.29 26.59 46.50
CA ALA A 819 1.74 25.52 45.60
C ALA A 819 2.47 24.43 46.39
N LYS A 820 2.17 23.16 46.07
CA LYS A 820 2.78 21.97 46.67
C LYS A 820 3.12 20.96 45.58
N SER A 821 4.40 20.60 45.47
CA SER A 821 4.81 19.45 44.65
C SER A 821 4.25 18.16 45.23
N ILE A 822 3.52 17.41 44.41
CA ILE A 822 3.06 16.06 44.74
C ILE A 822 4.13 15.05 44.34
N PHE A 823 4.74 15.24 43.16
CA PHE A 823 5.94 14.51 42.71
C PHE A 823 6.70 15.31 41.65
N ALA A 824 8.02 15.14 41.63
CA ALA A 824 8.95 15.76 40.68
C ALA A 824 9.22 14.86 39.46
N LEU A 825 9.86 15.41 38.43
CA LEU A 825 10.16 14.72 37.16
C LEU A 825 10.99 13.44 37.31
N ARG A 826 11.73 13.28 38.41
CA ARG A 826 12.57 12.10 38.69
C ARG A 826 11.91 11.01 39.51
N ASP A 827 10.75 11.28 40.12
CA ASP A 827 10.20 10.44 41.18
C ASP A 827 9.56 9.17 40.62
N TYR A 828 9.00 9.23 39.40
CA TYR A 828 8.37 8.10 38.73
C TYR A 828 8.98 7.85 37.35
N ASN A 829 9.15 6.56 37.01
CA ASN A 829 9.78 6.13 35.76
C ASN A 829 8.89 5.19 34.94
N SER A 830 7.68 4.88 35.40
CA SER A 830 6.69 4.08 34.67
C SER A 830 5.38 4.84 34.50
N LYS A 831 4.62 4.48 33.47
CA LYS A 831 3.31 5.08 33.20
C LYS A 831 2.33 4.79 34.33
N GLN A 832 2.34 3.54 34.82
CA GLN A 832 1.45 3.09 35.88
C GLN A 832 1.64 3.88 37.18
N GLU A 833 2.88 4.16 37.59
CA GLU A 833 3.16 4.97 38.79
C GLU A 833 2.60 6.40 38.67
N VAL A 834 2.79 7.04 37.51
CA VAL A 834 2.28 8.39 37.26
C VAL A 834 0.74 8.40 37.28
N LEU A 835 0.10 7.45 36.60
CA LEU A 835 -1.36 7.33 36.58
C LEU A 835 -1.94 7.06 37.98
N GLN A 836 -1.29 6.20 38.77
CA GLN A 836 -1.71 5.92 40.15
C GLN A 836 -1.54 7.15 41.04
N ALA A 837 -0.46 7.91 40.87
CA ALA A 837 -0.24 9.16 41.58
C ALA A 837 -1.30 10.21 41.23
N ILE A 838 -1.72 10.29 39.96
CA ILE A 838 -2.82 11.16 39.52
C ILE A 838 -4.16 10.70 40.12
N ALA A 839 -4.46 9.40 40.09
CA ALA A 839 -5.70 8.84 40.62
C ALA A 839 -5.84 9.06 42.15
N ASN A 840 -4.71 9.09 42.87
CA ASN A 840 -4.66 9.31 44.32
C ASN A 840 -4.67 10.80 44.72
N LEU A 841 -4.76 11.74 43.76
CA LEU A 841 -4.89 13.16 44.07
C LEU A 841 -6.17 13.42 44.85
N VAL A 842 -6.03 14.18 45.93
CA VAL A 842 -7.14 14.68 46.73
C VAL A 842 -7.32 16.17 46.42
N ASP A 843 -8.58 16.59 46.38
CA ASP A 843 -8.99 17.98 46.23
C ASP A 843 -8.41 18.87 47.35
N GLY A 844 -8.34 20.16 47.05
CA GLY A 844 -7.82 21.18 47.96
C GLY A 844 -8.93 22.06 48.50
N VAL A 845 -8.55 22.94 49.44
CA VAL A 845 -9.40 24.04 49.91
C VAL A 845 -8.52 25.29 49.92
N GLY A 846 -9.01 26.40 49.36
CA GLY A 846 -8.28 27.68 49.28
C GLY A 846 -8.61 28.48 48.03
N ASN A 847 -7.95 29.62 47.84
CA ASN A 847 -8.10 30.50 46.69
C ASN A 847 -7.14 30.14 45.54
N THR A 848 -7.21 30.84 44.40
CA THR A 848 -6.48 30.51 43.17
C THR A 848 -5.22 31.38 42.97
N TYR A 849 -4.14 31.15 43.73
CA TYR A 849 -2.88 31.93 43.60
C TYR A 849 -1.98 31.43 42.45
N THR A 850 -2.47 31.59 41.21
CA THR A 850 -1.83 31.07 40.00
C THR A 850 -0.47 31.73 39.72
N GLY A 851 -0.29 33.02 39.99
CA GLY A 851 0.99 33.72 39.76
C GLY A 851 2.12 33.17 40.63
N ALA A 852 1.86 33.01 41.93
CA ALA A 852 2.79 32.37 42.86
C ALA A 852 3.10 30.91 42.47
N ALA A 853 2.09 30.18 41.97
CA ALA A 853 2.24 28.79 41.53
C ALA A 853 3.14 28.66 40.29
N LEU A 854 3.02 29.57 39.32
CA LEU A 854 3.92 29.65 38.15
C LEU A 854 5.37 29.87 38.59
N SER A 855 5.62 30.85 39.46
CA SER A 855 6.96 31.11 40.01
C SER A 855 7.54 29.90 40.75
N TYR A 856 6.73 29.19 41.54
CA TYR A 856 7.15 27.98 42.25
C TYR A 856 7.57 26.86 41.29
N SER A 857 6.83 26.68 40.18
CA SER A 857 7.05 25.59 39.21
C SER A 857 8.40 25.67 38.49
N LEU A 858 8.95 26.87 38.27
CA LEU A 858 10.20 27.08 37.52
C LEU A 858 11.36 26.25 38.06
N THR A 859 11.47 26.14 39.40
CA THR A 859 12.56 25.39 40.04
C THR A 859 12.51 23.88 39.75
N TYR A 860 11.34 23.33 39.46
CA TYR A 860 11.13 21.90 39.25
C TYR A 860 11.55 21.41 37.85
N PHE A 861 11.85 22.32 36.92
CA PHE A 861 12.53 22.01 35.66
C PHE A 861 14.07 21.97 35.80
N GLY A 862 14.60 22.21 37.00
CA GLY A 862 16.03 22.07 37.28
C GLY A 862 16.49 20.61 37.35
N ALA A 863 17.78 20.39 37.09
CA ALA A 863 18.39 19.05 37.15
C ALA A 863 18.15 18.35 38.49
N GLN A 864 18.14 19.10 39.61
CA GLN A 864 17.85 18.60 40.96
C GLN A 864 16.48 17.92 41.12
N HIS A 865 15.50 18.29 40.28
CA HIS A 865 14.15 17.73 40.28
C HIS A 865 13.90 16.80 39.08
N GLY A 866 14.93 16.56 38.25
CA GLY A 866 14.88 15.64 37.13
C GLY A 866 14.70 16.29 35.76
N GLY A 867 14.71 17.62 35.67
CA GLY A 867 14.66 18.32 34.39
C GLY A 867 15.93 18.13 33.56
N ARG A 868 15.74 17.97 32.25
CA ARG A 868 16.78 17.62 31.27
C ARG A 868 16.98 18.70 30.22
N LYS A 869 16.72 19.97 30.57
CA LYS A 869 16.98 21.12 29.70
C LYS A 869 18.40 21.13 29.12
N ALA A 870 19.41 20.75 29.91
CA ALA A 870 20.82 20.68 29.47
C ALA A 870 21.09 19.62 28.38
N LEU A 871 20.19 18.65 28.22
CA LEU A 871 20.22 17.63 27.17
C LEU A 871 19.32 18.00 25.98
N ASN A 872 18.89 19.26 25.88
CA ASN A 872 17.94 19.77 24.88
C ASN A 872 16.57 19.04 24.86
N VAL A 873 16.16 18.45 25.98
CA VAL A 873 14.82 17.87 26.11
C VAL A 873 13.79 19.01 26.29
N PRO A 874 12.67 19.03 25.54
CA PRO A 874 11.62 20.03 25.70
C PRO A 874 11.07 20.09 27.14
N GLN A 875 10.93 21.29 27.70
CA GLN A 875 10.37 21.53 29.04
C GLN A 875 8.98 22.16 28.88
N ILE A 876 7.93 21.54 29.43
CA ILE A 876 6.55 21.95 29.24
C ILE A 876 5.84 22.06 30.59
N LEU A 877 5.24 23.23 30.85
CA LEU A 877 4.34 23.46 31.98
C LEU A 877 2.90 23.51 31.47
N MET A 878 2.04 22.62 31.97
CA MET A 878 0.62 22.59 31.64
C MET A 878 -0.21 23.08 32.83
N VAL A 879 -0.74 24.28 32.72
CA VAL A 879 -1.56 24.94 33.74
C VAL A 879 -3.02 24.60 33.52
N ILE A 880 -3.72 24.09 34.53
CA ILE A 880 -5.14 23.71 34.47
C ILE A 880 -5.88 24.44 35.59
N THR A 881 -6.84 25.31 35.24
CA THR A 881 -7.58 26.16 36.20
C THR A 881 -9.03 26.41 35.76
N ASP A 882 -9.92 26.67 36.72
CA ASP A 882 -11.35 26.92 36.52
C ASP A 882 -11.77 28.39 36.74
N GLY A 883 -10.86 29.26 37.18
CA GLY A 883 -11.21 30.58 37.67
C GLY A 883 -10.12 31.65 37.57
N ASP A 884 -10.45 32.85 38.05
CA ASP A 884 -9.55 34.00 38.10
C ASP A 884 -8.40 33.78 39.10
N ALA A 885 -7.18 34.18 38.71
CA ALA A 885 -6.07 34.27 39.63
C ALA A 885 -6.37 35.31 40.73
N THR A 886 -6.10 34.95 41.98
CA THR A 886 -6.17 35.86 43.13
C THR A 886 -5.01 36.86 43.13
N ASP A 887 -3.94 36.56 42.40
CA ASP A 887 -2.75 37.40 42.23
C ASP A 887 -2.43 37.73 40.75
N PRO A 888 -3.37 38.34 40.00
CA PRO A 888 -3.27 38.52 38.56
C PRO A 888 -2.06 39.38 38.16
N ASP A 889 -1.67 40.34 39.00
CA ASP A 889 -0.50 41.22 38.80
C ASP A 889 0.83 40.44 38.67
N LYS A 890 0.89 39.21 39.20
CA LYS A 890 2.10 38.36 39.16
C LYS A 890 2.13 37.39 37.98
N LEU A 891 1.01 37.22 37.26
CA LEU A 891 0.90 36.24 36.17
C LEU A 891 1.92 36.51 35.08
N LYS A 892 1.97 37.75 34.59
CA LYS A 892 2.82 38.13 33.45
C LYS A 892 4.30 37.93 33.76
N GLN A 893 4.78 38.45 34.89
CA GLN A 893 6.18 38.32 35.30
C GLN A 893 6.58 36.84 35.48
N SER A 894 5.80 36.08 36.25
CA SER A 894 6.11 34.67 36.54
C SER A 894 6.11 33.81 35.26
N SER A 895 5.19 34.11 34.35
CA SER A 895 5.06 33.43 33.08
C SER A 895 6.20 33.78 32.10
N ASP A 896 6.61 35.06 32.05
CA ASP A 896 7.78 35.52 31.28
C ASP A 896 9.06 34.85 31.78
N ASP A 897 9.23 34.70 33.10
CA ASP A 897 10.40 34.04 33.69
C ASP A 897 10.52 32.55 33.29
N LEU A 898 9.39 31.83 33.24
CA LEU A 898 9.32 30.45 32.73
C LEU A 898 9.74 30.37 31.25
N ARG A 899 9.16 31.23 30.41
CA ARG A 899 9.49 31.27 28.97
C ARG A 899 10.93 31.67 28.70
N ASN A 900 11.48 32.61 29.44
CA ASN A 900 12.88 33.03 29.35
C ASN A 900 13.84 31.91 29.77
N ASN A 901 13.36 31.00 30.62
CA ASN A 901 14.05 29.76 30.96
C ASN A 901 13.77 28.60 29.99
N GLY A 902 13.18 28.87 28.82
CA GLY A 902 12.96 27.86 27.79
C GLY A 902 11.86 26.84 28.14
N VAL A 903 10.97 27.18 29.07
CA VAL A 903 9.78 26.38 29.39
C VAL A 903 8.62 26.85 28.53
N THR A 904 7.97 25.92 27.84
CA THR A 904 6.72 26.17 27.12
C THR A 904 5.56 26.12 28.10
N VAL A 905 4.81 27.21 28.23
CA VAL A 905 3.63 27.27 29.10
C VAL A 905 2.38 27.07 28.26
N ILE A 906 1.59 26.04 28.60
CA ILE A 906 0.28 25.73 28.02
C ILE A 906 -0.75 26.02 29.10
N SER A 907 -1.71 26.90 28.83
CA SER A 907 -2.80 27.22 29.75
C SER A 907 -4.10 26.57 29.30
N VAL A 908 -4.79 25.90 30.22
CA VAL A 908 -6.05 25.20 30.00
C VAL A 908 -7.06 25.73 31.01
N GLY A 909 -8.01 26.51 30.51
CA GLY A 909 -9.13 27.03 31.27
C GLY A 909 -10.40 26.21 31.09
N VAL A 910 -11.19 26.11 32.15
CA VAL A 910 -12.46 25.39 32.15
C VAL A 910 -13.55 26.26 32.76
N ALA A 911 -14.76 26.19 32.21
CA ALA A 911 -15.96 26.84 32.76
C ALA A 911 -15.77 28.34 33.06
N GLY A 912 -15.52 28.72 34.32
CA GLY A 912 -15.37 30.13 34.75
C GLY A 912 -14.03 30.79 34.40
N ALA A 913 -13.09 30.07 33.78
CA ALA A 913 -11.73 30.56 33.59
C ALA A 913 -11.63 31.82 32.70
N ASN A 914 -10.81 32.77 33.13
CA ASN A 914 -10.62 34.04 32.44
C ASN A 914 -9.66 33.92 31.25
N ARG A 915 -10.20 34.11 30.04
CA ARG A 915 -9.47 33.96 28.78
C ARG A 915 -8.29 34.92 28.62
N GLU A 916 -8.36 36.14 29.16
CA GLU A 916 -7.24 37.10 29.09
C GLU A 916 -6.08 36.66 29.99
N GLN A 917 -6.40 36.12 31.17
CA GLN A 917 -5.38 35.59 32.07
C GLN A 917 -4.75 34.31 31.51
N LEU A 918 -5.53 33.43 30.89
CA LEU A 918 -5.02 32.25 30.18
C LEU A 918 -4.06 32.64 29.05
N ALA A 919 -4.42 33.65 28.25
CA ALA A 919 -3.56 34.19 27.20
C ALA A 919 -2.27 34.77 27.78
N THR A 920 -2.37 35.56 28.86
CA THR A 920 -1.20 36.14 29.56
C THR A 920 -0.24 35.04 30.04
N MET A 921 -0.76 33.96 30.60
CA MET A 921 0.03 32.80 31.03
C MET A 921 0.66 32.03 29.86
N ALA A 922 -0.01 31.98 28.71
CA ALA A 922 0.53 31.40 27.49
C ALA A 922 1.53 32.33 26.76
N GLY A 923 1.63 33.60 27.16
CA GLY A 923 2.52 34.59 26.57
C GLY A 923 1.88 35.34 25.41
N ASP A 924 0.58 35.60 25.56
CA ASP A 924 -0.30 36.19 24.56
C ASP A 924 -0.36 35.37 23.26
N ASP A 925 -0.09 34.07 23.38
CA ASP A 925 -0.11 33.12 22.29
C ASP A 925 -1.41 32.30 22.30
N PRO A 926 -2.36 32.60 21.40
CA PRO A 926 -3.64 31.90 21.36
C PRO A 926 -3.52 30.42 20.98
N SER A 927 -2.38 29.99 20.44
CA SER A 927 -2.16 28.57 20.13
C SER A 927 -1.84 27.72 21.37
N LYS A 928 -1.43 28.35 22.48
CA LYS A 928 -1.07 27.69 23.75
C LYS A 928 -2.07 27.94 24.88
N SER A 929 -3.13 28.70 24.59
CA SER A 929 -4.22 29.00 25.50
C SER A 929 -5.48 28.29 25.05
N PHE A 930 -5.93 27.34 25.86
CA PHE A 930 -7.10 26.51 25.58
C PHE A 930 -8.21 26.80 26.57
N TYR A 931 -9.45 26.76 26.09
CA TYR A 931 -10.63 26.98 26.91
C TYR A 931 -11.74 26.02 26.50
N VAL A 932 -12.45 25.49 27.47
CA VAL A 932 -13.66 24.67 27.30
C VAL A 932 -14.77 25.15 28.22
N ASP A 933 -16.00 25.13 27.72
CA ASP A 933 -17.17 25.60 28.46
C ASP A 933 -17.54 24.65 29.63
N THR A 934 -17.14 23.38 29.56
CA THR A 934 -17.43 22.37 30.60
C THR A 934 -16.21 21.50 30.91
N PHE A 935 -16.19 20.92 32.11
CA PHE A 935 -15.16 19.97 32.54
C PHE A 935 -15.13 18.68 31.70
N GLU A 936 -16.26 18.25 31.16
CA GLU A 936 -16.33 17.13 30.20
C GLU A 936 -15.67 17.50 28.86
N GLY A 937 -15.73 18.78 28.47
CA GLY A 937 -15.09 19.30 27.27
C GLY A 937 -13.55 19.19 27.27
N LEU A 938 -12.91 19.04 28.44
CA LEU A 938 -11.45 18.87 28.56
C LEU A 938 -10.93 17.70 27.72
N GLU A 939 -11.71 16.63 27.58
CA GLU A 939 -11.34 15.45 26.80
C GLU A 939 -11.20 15.77 25.30
N THR A 940 -11.85 16.83 24.81
CA THR A 940 -11.75 17.28 23.42
C THR A 940 -10.48 18.09 23.11
N LEU A 941 -9.84 18.67 24.14
CA LEU A 941 -8.64 19.51 23.98
C LEU A 941 -7.37 18.73 23.73
N ILE A 942 -7.38 17.43 24.06
CA ILE A 942 -6.25 16.52 23.90
C ILE A 942 -5.61 16.65 22.50
N LYS A 943 -6.44 16.68 21.44
CA LYS A 943 -5.99 16.80 20.04
C LYS A 943 -5.28 18.12 19.72
N LYS A 944 -5.72 19.21 20.34
CA LYS A 944 -5.14 20.54 20.11
C LYS A 944 -3.83 20.68 20.87
N ILE A 945 -3.78 20.12 22.08
CA ILE A 945 -2.62 20.15 22.96
C ILE A 945 -1.49 19.25 22.45
N THR A 946 -1.78 18.07 21.87
CA THR A 946 -0.74 17.21 21.26
C THR A 946 -0.01 17.90 20.09
N LYS A 947 -0.66 18.76 19.32
CA LYS A 947 0.00 19.57 18.27
C LYS A 947 0.96 20.63 18.81
N VAL A 948 0.71 21.14 20.02
CA VAL A 948 1.60 22.10 20.69
C VAL A 948 2.77 21.38 21.38
N ILE A 949 2.57 20.12 21.78
CA ILE A 949 3.60 19.27 22.37
C ILE A 949 4.58 18.73 21.30
N SER A 950 4.19 18.67 20.01
CA SER A 950 5.11 18.37 18.90
C SER A 950 6.05 19.56 18.61
N GLY A 951 7.36 19.33 18.75
CA GLY A 951 8.38 20.37 18.95
C GLY A 951 8.77 21.26 17.75
N ARG A 952 9.83 22.04 17.99
CA ARG A 952 10.50 22.99 17.08
C ARG A 952 10.95 22.27 15.79
N CYS A 953 10.75 22.89 14.61
CA CYS A 953 11.19 22.34 13.32
C CYS A 953 11.55 23.44 12.30
N GLU A 954 12.25 23.05 11.24
CA GLU A 954 12.59 23.90 10.10
C GLU A 954 11.89 23.36 8.85
N LEU A 955 11.25 24.24 8.09
CA LEU A 955 10.54 23.91 6.85
C LEU A 955 11.02 24.80 5.70
N VAL A 956 11.60 24.20 4.67
CA VAL A 956 11.92 24.88 3.41
C VAL A 956 10.96 24.43 2.31
N LEU A 957 10.36 25.39 1.60
CA LEU A 957 9.54 25.16 0.42
C LEU A 957 10.38 25.30 -0.85
N LEU A 958 10.32 24.32 -1.75
CA LEU A 958 11.00 24.33 -3.04
C LEU A 958 9.97 24.15 -4.15
N LEU A 959 9.60 25.25 -4.81
CA LEU A 959 8.47 25.28 -5.75
C LEU A 959 8.93 25.39 -7.20
N ASP A 960 8.43 24.50 -8.05
CA ASP A 960 8.72 24.52 -9.47
C ASP A 960 8.03 25.71 -10.16
N GLN A 961 8.79 26.45 -10.97
CA GLN A 961 8.30 27.56 -11.79
C GLN A 961 8.61 27.36 -13.28
N SER A 962 8.89 26.12 -13.69
CA SER A 962 9.14 25.66 -15.05
C SER A 962 8.05 26.10 -16.04
N GLU A 963 8.40 26.10 -17.33
CA GLU A 963 7.49 26.55 -18.38
C GLU A 963 6.22 25.69 -18.49
N SER A 964 6.30 24.40 -18.16
CA SER A 964 5.17 23.44 -18.13
C SER A 964 4.02 23.89 -17.20
N ILE A 965 4.34 24.55 -16.09
CA ILE A 965 3.34 25.02 -15.13
C ILE A 965 2.65 26.28 -15.64
N LYS A 966 1.40 26.17 -16.10
CA LYS A 966 0.59 27.34 -16.49
C LYS A 966 0.37 28.31 -15.32
N GLU A 967 0.19 29.60 -15.60
CA GLU A 967 0.07 30.65 -14.57
C GLU A 967 -1.07 30.38 -13.55
N ILE A 968 -2.18 29.80 -14.01
CA ILE A 968 -3.30 29.41 -13.13
C ILE A 968 -2.91 28.26 -12.18
N ASN A 969 -2.12 27.30 -12.66
CA ASN A 969 -1.63 26.16 -11.88
C ASN A 969 -0.57 26.62 -10.88
N TYR A 970 0.31 27.53 -11.30
CA TYR A 970 1.30 28.17 -10.42
C TYR A 970 0.62 28.90 -9.26
N ARG A 971 -0.49 29.61 -9.52
CA ARG A 971 -1.31 30.23 -8.47
C ARG A 971 -1.90 29.20 -7.49
N MET A 972 -2.40 28.06 -7.98
CA MET A 972 -2.91 26.99 -7.12
C MET A 972 -1.80 26.40 -6.25
N MET A 973 -0.61 26.20 -6.80
CA MET A 973 0.55 25.70 -6.04
C MET A 973 0.98 26.69 -4.95
N LYS A 974 1.02 28.00 -5.23
CA LYS A 974 1.31 29.04 -4.23
C LYS A 974 0.26 29.06 -3.12
N ASN A 975 -1.03 29.00 -3.47
CA ASN A 975 -2.12 28.95 -2.50
C ASN A 975 -2.00 27.70 -1.60
N PHE A 976 -1.77 26.53 -2.19
CA PHE A 976 -1.57 25.30 -1.45
C PHE A 976 -0.35 25.40 -0.50
N SER A 977 0.76 25.96 -0.97
CA SER A 977 1.97 26.12 -0.16
C SER A 977 1.75 27.08 1.02
N ALA A 978 1.04 28.19 0.79
CA ALA A 978 0.62 29.12 1.84
C ALA A 978 -0.32 28.42 2.85
N ASP A 979 -1.25 27.60 2.37
CA ASP A 979 -2.15 26.80 3.22
C ASP A 979 -1.39 25.77 4.05
N VAL A 980 -0.38 25.08 3.51
CA VAL A 980 0.49 24.18 4.28
C VAL A 980 1.19 24.97 5.39
N VAL A 981 1.79 26.11 5.08
CA VAL A 981 2.45 26.97 6.06
C VAL A 981 1.50 27.47 7.16
N ASN A 982 0.24 27.76 6.81
CA ASN A 982 -0.78 28.20 7.77
C ASN A 982 -1.11 27.14 8.85
N ASN A 983 -0.74 25.88 8.64
CA ASN A 983 -0.93 24.81 9.63
C ASN A 983 0.18 24.78 10.70
N PHE A 984 1.25 25.55 10.54
CA PHE A 984 2.37 25.59 11.48
C PHE A 984 2.38 26.86 12.33
N GLU A 985 2.95 26.74 13.53
CA GLU A 985 3.17 27.86 14.44
C GLU A 985 4.52 28.51 14.13
N ILE A 986 4.49 29.61 13.37
CA ILE A 986 5.69 30.32 12.94
C ILE A 986 6.08 31.37 13.98
N SER A 987 7.29 31.28 14.51
CA SER A 987 7.93 32.32 15.31
C SER A 987 9.44 32.07 15.40
N GLU A 988 10.20 32.99 15.98
CA GLU A 988 11.62 32.79 16.32
C GLU A 988 11.85 31.55 17.21
N LYS A 989 10.84 31.10 17.95
CA LYS A 989 10.94 29.99 18.92
C LYS A 989 10.37 28.66 18.44
N PHE A 990 9.60 28.63 17.35
CA PHE A 990 8.89 27.43 16.88
C PHE A 990 9.31 27.05 15.46
N VAL A 991 8.42 27.15 14.47
CA VAL A 991 8.70 26.75 13.10
C VAL A 991 9.36 27.89 12.34
N HIS A 992 10.55 27.64 11.80
CA HIS A 992 11.21 28.56 10.86
C HIS A 992 10.92 28.11 9.44
N VAL A 993 10.53 29.06 8.58
CA VAL A 993 10.14 28.77 7.19
C VAL A 993 11.03 29.51 6.22
N GLY A 994 11.56 28.77 5.23
CA GLY A 994 12.26 29.31 4.08
C GLY A 994 11.51 28.96 2.79
N ALA A 995 11.72 29.74 1.74
CA ALA A 995 11.15 29.44 0.43
C ALA A 995 12.15 29.73 -0.70
N ALA A 996 12.15 28.85 -1.69
CA ALA A 996 12.87 28.99 -2.93
C ALA A 996 12.00 28.50 -4.09
N ARG A 997 12.30 28.99 -5.29
CA ARG A 997 11.72 28.49 -6.53
C ARG A 997 12.80 28.04 -7.50
N PHE A 998 12.50 27.08 -8.36
CA PHE A 998 13.48 26.55 -9.31
C PHE A 998 12.90 26.38 -10.72
N SER A 999 13.79 26.49 -11.71
CA SER A 999 13.61 26.04 -13.09
C SER A 999 14.99 25.69 -13.65
N ASP A 1000 15.61 26.54 -14.47
CA ASP A 1000 16.99 26.36 -14.95
C ASP A 1000 18.04 26.50 -13.84
N SER A 1001 17.66 27.19 -12.77
CA SER A 1001 18.49 27.45 -11.57
C SER A 1001 17.61 27.64 -10.34
N LEU A 1002 18.18 27.42 -9.15
CA LEU A 1002 17.54 27.77 -7.89
C LEU A 1002 17.55 29.30 -7.68
N LEU A 1003 16.40 29.86 -7.35
CA LEU A 1003 16.25 31.27 -6.96
C LEU A 1003 15.70 31.34 -5.53
N PRO A 1004 16.51 31.78 -4.55
CA PRO A 1004 16.05 32.00 -3.18
C PRO A 1004 15.00 33.12 -3.12
N GLU A 1005 13.92 32.91 -2.39
CA GLU A 1005 12.95 33.97 -2.08
C GLU A 1005 13.20 34.54 -0.68
N PHE A 1006 13.35 33.67 0.34
CA PHE A 1006 13.81 34.06 1.68
C PHE A 1006 14.30 32.86 2.49
N TYR A 1007 15.29 33.11 3.36
CA TYR A 1007 15.90 32.12 4.26
C TYR A 1007 15.16 31.97 5.60
N LEU A 1008 15.49 30.92 6.37
CA LEU A 1008 14.82 30.55 7.64
C LEU A 1008 14.86 31.66 8.70
N ASN A 1009 15.88 32.51 8.69
CA ASN A 1009 16.05 33.61 9.65
C ASN A 1009 15.43 34.95 9.21
N LYS A 1010 14.71 35.00 8.08
CA LYS A 1010 14.28 36.29 7.51
C LYS A 1010 12.95 36.79 8.08
N TYR A 1011 11.97 35.91 8.20
CA TYR A 1011 10.60 36.24 8.61
C TYR A 1011 10.12 35.28 9.70
N PHE A 1012 9.44 35.83 10.70
CA PHE A 1012 8.96 35.06 11.86
C PHE A 1012 7.45 35.23 12.09
N ARG A 1013 6.73 35.82 11.14
CA ARG A 1013 5.27 36.00 11.21
C ARG A 1013 4.59 35.30 10.05
N ARG A 1014 3.54 34.53 10.37
CA ARG A 1014 2.75 33.77 9.40
C ARG A 1014 2.26 34.62 8.23
N GLN A 1015 1.68 35.79 8.51
CA GLN A 1015 1.15 36.69 7.48
C GLN A 1015 2.23 37.14 6.50
N GLU A 1016 3.40 37.54 7.00
CA GLU A 1016 4.53 37.99 6.16
C GLU A 1016 5.02 36.86 5.23
N ILE A 1017 5.21 35.66 5.77
CA ILE A 1017 5.62 34.48 4.97
C ILE A 1017 4.58 34.14 3.91
N THR A 1018 3.30 34.08 4.28
CA THR A 1018 2.23 33.78 3.31
C THR A 1018 2.13 34.83 2.21
N SER A 1019 2.26 36.13 2.54
CA SER A 1019 2.28 37.19 1.54
C SER A 1019 3.45 37.04 0.58
N HIS A 1020 4.65 36.78 1.09
CA HIS A 1020 5.82 36.54 0.23
C HIS A 1020 5.66 35.31 -0.67
N ILE A 1021 5.06 34.22 -0.16
CA ILE A 1021 4.77 33.04 -0.98
C ILE A 1021 3.78 33.40 -2.11
N LEU A 1022 2.70 34.10 -1.79
CA LEU A 1022 1.67 34.45 -2.77
C LEU A 1022 2.16 35.46 -3.82
N ASP A 1023 3.11 36.32 -3.48
CA ASP A 1023 3.69 37.34 -4.36
C ASP A 1023 4.80 36.82 -5.30
N MET A 1024 5.23 35.55 -5.15
CA MET A 1024 6.24 34.96 -6.04
C MET A 1024 5.83 35.03 -7.53
N LYS A 1025 6.76 35.47 -8.37
CA LYS A 1025 6.56 35.64 -9.83
C LYS A 1025 7.18 34.50 -10.62
N LYS A 1026 6.43 33.94 -11.56
CA LYS A 1026 6.91 32.90 -12.47
C LYS A 1026 7.84 33.50 -13.53
N LYS A 1027 8.98 32.85 -13.80
CA LYS A 1027 9.90 33.22 -14.89
C LYS A 1027 9.98 32.20 -16.03
N GLY A 1028 9.52 30.95 -15.85
CA GLY A 1028 9.67 29.88 -16.84
C GLY A 1028 11.07 29.24 -16.81
N GLY A 1029 11.33 28.35 -17.78
CA GLY A 1029 12.55 27.55 -17.88
C GLY A 1029 12.27 26.04 -17.85
N PHE A 1030 13.33 25.23 -17.89
CA PHE A 1030 13.24 23.77 -17.79
C PHE A 1030 13.20 23.30 -16.33
N THR A 1031 12.89 22.02 -16.10
CA THR A 1031 12.74 21.43 -14.77
C THR A 1031 14.05 20.76 -14.34
N TYR A 1032 15.00 21.51 -13.77
CA TYR A 1032 16.27 20.94 -13.26
C TYR A 1032 16.23 20.73 -11.73
N ILE A 1033 15.64 19.61 -11.32
CA ILE A 1033 15.45 19.29 -9.89
C ILE A 1033 16.78 18.97 -9.22
N GLY A 1034 17.69 18.24 -9.88
CA GLY A 1034 18.98 17.84 -9.32
C GLY A 1034 19.81 19.05 -8.90
N ARG A 1035 19.95 20.04 -9.79
CA ARG A 1035 20.59 21.34 -9.48
C ARG A 1035 19.90 22.10 -8.35
N ALA A 1036 18.57 22.07 -8.30
CA ALA A 1036 17.81 22.71 -7.23
C ALA A 1036 18.10 22.06 -5.87
N LEU A 1037 18.11 20.73 -5.81
CA LEU A 1037 18.44 19.95 -4.60
C LEU A 1037 19.89 20.12 -4.16
N GLU A 1038 20.83 20.27 -5.09
CA GLU A 1038 22.21 20.59 -4.75
C GLU A 1038 22.35 21.96 -4.08
N SER A 1039 21.60 22.94 -4.59
CA SER A 1039 21.69 24.33 -4.13
C SER A 1039 20.89 24.58 -2.85
N ILE A 1040 19.77 23.87 -2.63
CA ILE A 1040 18.88 24.09 -1.47
C ILE A 1040 19.54 23.74 -0.13
N VAL A 1041 20.65 22.98 -0.15
CA VAL A 1041 21.46 22.68 1.04
C VAL A 1041 21.86 23.97 1.79
N GLU A 1042 22.07 25.07 1.08
CA GLU A 1042 22.45 26.38 1.65
C GLU A 1042 21.43 26.92 2.66
N PHE A 1043 20.13 26.63 2.47
CA PHE A 1043 19.06 27.05 3.36
C PHE A 1043 19.17 26.42 4.75
N PHE A 1044 19.78 25.23 4.84
CA PHE A 1044 19.92 24.47 6.07
C PHE A 1044 21.27 24.70 6.77
N THR A 1045 21.90 25.85 6.51
CA THR A 1045 23.16 26.27 7.15
C THR A 1045 22.91 27.27 8.29
N PRO A 1046 23.81 27.33 9.30
CA PRO A 1046 23.69 28.30 10.39
C PRO A 1046 23.64 29.76 9.95
N ALA A 1047 24.35 30.11 8.86
CA ALA A 1047 24.33 31.46 8.29
C ALA A 1047 22.93 31.87 7.81
N HIS A 1048 22.10 30.91 7.41
CA HIS A 1048 20.75 31.11 6.89
C HIS A 1048 19.64 30.75 7.89
N GLY A 1049 19.98 30.61 9.17
CA GLY A 1049 19.02 30.42 10.25
C GLY A 1049 18.75 28.97 10.65
N SER A 1050 19.49 28.00 10.12
CA SER A 1050 19.33 26.60 10.50
C SER A 1050 20.11 26.25 11.77
N HIS A 1051 19.48 25.52 12.68
CA HIS A 1051 20.01 25.14 13.98
C HIS A 1051 20.36 23.64 14.01
N SER A 1052 21.35 23.27 14.81
CA SER A 1052 21.70 21.87 15.07
C SER A 1052 20.71 21.23 16.05
N GLY A 1053 20.29 19.99 15.78
CA GLY A 1053 19.41 19.22 16.68
C GLY A 1053 17.92 19.53 16.55
N ILE A 1054 17.51 20.22 15.49
CA ILE A 1054 16.12 20.49 15.12
C ILE A 1054 15.77 19.67 13.87
N THR A 1055 14.52 19.25 13.73
CA THR A 1055 14.04 18.49 12.57
C THR A 1055 13.98 19.39 11.34
N LYS A 1056 14.58 18.95 10.23
CA LYS A 1056 14.72 19.73 8.99
C LYS A 1056 13.86 19.11 7.91
N ASN A 1057 12.94 19.88 7.33
CA ASN A 1057 11.97 19.39 6.36
C ASN A 1057 12.10 20.20 5.06
N LEU A 1058 12.10 19.52 3.92
CA LEU A 1058 12.05 20.12 2.59
C LEU A 1058 10.77 19.66 1.89
N LEU A 1059 9.88 20.59 1.52
CA LEU A 1059 8.71 20.30 0.70
C LEU A 1059 8.97 20.75 -0.75
N MET A 1060 9.07 19.79 -1.65
CA MET A 1060 9.23 20.02 -3.09
C MET A 1060 7.92 19.77 -3.83
N ILE A 1061 7.53 20.68 -4.73
CA ILE A 1061 6.35 20.50 -5.61
C ILE A 1061 6.78 20.71 -7.06
N THR A 1062 6.51 19.73 -7.94
CA THR A 1062 6.87 19.73 -9.37
C THR A 1062 5.73 19.16 -10.24
N ASP A 1063 5.64 19.59 -11.51
CA ASP A 1063 4.72 19.02 -12.51
C ASP A 1063 5.40 18.27 -13.66
N GLY A 1064 6.73 18.18 -13.64
CA GLY A 1064 7.53 17.52 -14.67
C GLY A 1064 8.68 16.71 -14.09
N GLU A 1065 9.23 15.85 -14.95
CA GLU A 1065 10.47 15.12 -14.73
C GLU A 1065 11.69 16.04 -14.75
N SER A 1066 12.72 15.63 -14.03
CA SER A 1066 13.98 16.35 -13.98
C SER A 1066 14.78 16.14 -15.26
N GLU A 1067 15.31 17.23 -15.82
CA GLU A 1067 16.24 17.20 -16.96
C GLU A 1067 17.68 16.82 -16.54
N ASP A 1068 17.92 16.59 -15.25
CA ASP A 1068 19.19 16.17 -14.66
C ASP A 1068 19.04 15.11 -13.56
N GLU A 1069 20.17 14.49 -13.18
CA GLU A 1069 20.24 13.44 -12.17
C GLU A 1069 19.88 13.96 -10.76
N VAL A 1070 18.98 13.25 -10.06
CA VAL A 1070 18.42 13.69 -8.78
C VAL A 1070 18.83 12.85 -7.56
N GLU A 1071 19.23 11.58 -7.75
CA GLU A 1071 19.39 10.60 -6.67
C GLU A 1071 20.59 10.94 -5.79
N GLU A 1072 21.75 11.21 -6.38
CA GLU A 1072 22.98 11.56 -5.65
C GLU A 1072 22.79 12.86 -4.85
N LYS A 1073 22.12 13.85 -5.47
CA LYS A 1073 21.88 15.17 -4.87
C LYS A 1073 20.89 15.07 -3.70
N ALA A 1074 19.82 14.30 -3.87
CA ALA A 1074 18.84 14.05 -2.81
C ALA A 1074 19.42 13.22 -1.65
N ASP A 1075 20.25 12.22 -1.95
CA ASP A 1075 20.97 11.42 -0.95
C ASP A 1075 21.83 12.29 -0.02
N ARG A 1076 22.45 13.33 -0.57
CA ARG A 1076 23.25 14.27 0.21
C ARG A 1076 22.39 15.05 1.21
N LEU A 1077 21.21 15.52 0.81
CA LEU A 1077 20.26 16.19 1.72
C LEU A 1077 19.83 15.26 2.85
N ARG A 1078 19.45 14.02 2.51
CA ARG A 1078 19.03 13.03 3.51
C ARG A 1078 20.14 12.67 4.49
N LYS A 1079 21.39 12.53 4.03
CA LYS A 1079 22.57 12.33 4.90
C LYS A 1079 22.83 13.49 5.86
N LEU A 1080 22.32 14.69 5.58
CA LEU A 1080 22.36 15.83 6.49
C LEU A 1080 21.19 15.86 7.49
N GLY A 1081 20.36 14.80 7.53
CA GLY A 1081 19.19 14.70 8.40
C GLY A 1081 18.01 15.55 7.94
N ILE A 1082 17.90 15.80 6.63
CA ILE A 1082 16.79 16.56 6.04
C ILE A 1082 15.75 15.58 5.50
N ASP A 1083 14.52 15.73 5.98
CA ASP A 1083 13.36 14.98 5.53
C ASP A 1083 12.75 15.63 4.28
N VAL A 1084 12.90 14.96 3.14
CA VAL A 1084 12.43 15.47 1.85
C VAL A 1084 11.05 14.90 1.52
N PHE A 1085 10.07 15.79 1.35
CA PHE A 1085 8.70 15.51 0.93
C PHE A 1085 8.54 15.93 -0.53
N ALA A 1086 8.25 14.98 -1.42
CA ALA A 1086 8.17 15.21 -2.86
C ALA A 1086 6.71 15.10 -3.33
N VAL A 1087 6.17 16.18 -3.90
CA VAL A 1087 4.81 16.25 -4.46
C VAL A 1087 4.89 16.35 -5.97
N GLY A 1088 4.42 15.31 -6.67
CA GLY A 1088 4.25 15.31 -8.12
C GLY A 1088 2.82 15.68 -8.50
N VAL A 1089 2.66 16.62 -9.44
CA VAL A 1089 1.37 17.06 -9.94
C VAL A 1089 1.22 16.69 -11.42
N GLY A 1090 0.21 15.88 -11.75
CA GLY A 1090 0.02 15.39 -13.11
C GLY A 1090 0.89 14.17 -13.41
N ASP A 1091 1.53 14.16 -14.57
CA ASP A 1091 2.25 13.00 -15.10
C ASP A 1091 3.74 13.05 -14.76
N VAL A 1092 4.05 12.98 -13.46
CA VAL A 1092 5.42 12.94 -12.94
C VAL A 1092 5.82 11.49 -12.64
N HIS A 1093 7.06 11.11 -12.94
CA HIS A 1093 7.58 9.76 -12.69
C HIS A 1093 7.75 9.45 -11.19
N ASP A 1094 7.08 8.40 -10.72
CA ASP A 1094 7.06 8.02 -9.29
C ASP A 1094 8.44 7.59 -8.77
N LEU A 1095 9.29 7.05 -9.64
CA LEU A 1095 10.65 6.64 -9.30
C LEU A 1095 11.54 7.85 -8.98
N GLU A 1096 11.39 8.94 -9.73
CA GLU A 1096 12.17 10.16 -9.52
C GLU A 1096 11.76 10.84 -8.20
N LEU A 1097 10.46 10.96 -7.94
CA LEU A 1097 9.96 11.44 -6.65
C LEU A 1097 10.43 10.58 -5.49
N LEU A 1098 10.49 9.25 -5.66
CA LEU A 1098 11.02 8.33 -4.66
C LEU A 1098 12.53 8.49 -4.46
N GLN A 1099 13.30 8.67 -5.52
CA GLN A 1099 14.75 8.98 -5.44
C GLN A 1099 15.00 10.29 -4.68
N ILE A 1100 14.08 11.25 -4.79
CA ILE A 1100 14.16 12.55 -4.11
C ILE A 1100 13.73 12.46 -2.64
N ALA A 1101 12.61 11.81 -2.36
CA ALA A 1101 12.07 11.67 -1.01
C ALA A 1101 12.84 10.64 -0.15
N GLY A 1102 13.43 9.64 -0.79
CA GLY A 1102 14.13 8.51 -0.17
C GLY A 1102 13.21 7.44 0.41
N THR A 1103 11.96 7.78 0.73
CA THR A 1103 10.96 6.82 1.21
C THR A 1103 9.57 7.08 0.60
N PRO A 1104 8.75 6.04 0.36
CA PRO A 1104 7.44 6.20 -0.27
C PRO A 1104 6.45 7.01 0.58
N GLU A 1105 6.60 7.03 1.91
CA GLU A 1105 5.68 7.73 2.82
C GLU A 1105 5.76 9.26 2.69
N ARG A 1106 6.82 9.76 2.05
CA ARG A 1106 7.08 11.19 1.81
C ARG A 1106 6.84 11.59 0.35
N VAL A 1107 6.36 10.66 -0.48
CA VAL A 1107 5.95 10.90 -1.87
C VAL A 1107 4.44 11.09 -1.95
N TYR A 1108 4.02 12.16 -2.61
CA TYR A 1108 2.60 12.47 -2.82
C TYR A 1108 2.37 12.73 -4.30
N LYS A 1109 1.27 12.21 -4.84
CA LYS A 1109 0.87 12.45 -6.22
C LYS A 1109 -0.57 12.92 -6.28
N VAL A 1110 -0.81 13.92 -7.10
CA VAL A 1110 -2.16 14.40 -7.40
C VAL A 1110 -2.35 14.47 -8.91
N PRO A 1111 -3.53 14.12 -9.44
CA PRO A 1111 -3.75 14.06 -10.89
C PRO A 1111 -3.67 15.44 -11.56
N ASN A 1112 -3.83 16.52 -10.79
CA ASN A 1112 -3.74 17.90 -11.24
C ASN A 1112 -3.64 18.86 -10.04
N PHE A 1113 -3.35 20.13 -10.32
CA PHE A 1113 -3.19 21.17 -9.29
C PHE A 1113 -4.45 21.42 -8.45
N LYS A 1114 -5.66 21.13 -8.95
CA LYS A 1114 -6.90 21.28 -8.17
C LYS A 1114 -7.02 20.24 -7.06
N ALA A 1115 -6.33 19.10 -7.21
CA ALA A 1115 -6.34 18.01 -6.24
C ALA A 1115 -5.27 18.15 -5.14
N LEU A 1116 -4.40 19.18 -5.19
CA LEU A 1116 -3.42 19.47 -4.13
C LEU A 1116 -4.03 19.55 -2.71
N PRO A 1117 -5.22 20.14 -2.49
CA PRO A 1117 -5.83 20.17 -1.16
C PRO A 1117 -6.07 18.79 -0.54
N LEU A 1118 -6.24 17.73 -1.35
CA LEU A 1118 -6.50 16.36 -0.88
C LEU A 1118 -5.33 15.77 -0.10
N ILE A 1119 -4.08 16.13 -0.46
CA ILE A 1119 -2.88 15.60 0.19
C ILE A 1119 -2.43 16.42 1.41
N LYS A 1120 -3.03 17.60 1.63
CA LYS A 1120 -2.62 18.57 2.66
C LYS A 1120 -2.50 17.93 4.05
N LYS A 1121 -3.53 17.20 4.47
CA LYS A 1121 -3.58 16.59 5.80
C LYS A 1121 -2.46 15.58 5.98
N GLY A 1122 -2.34 14.62 5.07
CA GLY A 1122 -1.28 13.61 5.11
C GLY A 1122 0.14 14.19 5.06
N LEU A 1123 0.32 15.33 4.39
CA LEU A 1123 1.60 16.05 4.30
C LEU A 1123 1.94 16.75 5.63
N VAL A 1124 1.06 17.64 6.10
CA VAL A 1124 1.24 18.41 7.34
C VAL A 1124 1.42 17.48 8.53
N ASP A 1125 0.66 16.38 8.56
CA ASP A 1125 0.73 15.44 9.66
C ASP A 1125 2.13 14.82 9.76
N LYS A 1126 2.87 14.60 8.67
CA LYS A 1126 4.19 13.92 8.70
C LYS A 1126 5.37 14.86 8.87
N MET A 1127 5.25 16.12 8.44
CA MET A 1127 6.32 17.11 8.56
C MET A 1127 6.58 17.50 10.02
N CYS A 1128 7.79 17.94 10.32
CA CYS A 1128 8.15 18.49 11.64
C CYS A 1128 8.09 17.49 12.81
N LYS A 1129 8.27 16.19 12.54
CA LYS A 1129 8.29 15.12 13.56
C LYS A 1129 9.72 14.84 14.06
N ILE A 1130 9.88 14.73 15.38
CA ILE A 1130 11.16 14.32 16.01
C ILE A 1130 11.28 12.79 15.90
N GLU A 1131 12.12 12.30 14.99
CA GLU A 1131 12.61 10.92 15.04
C GLU A 1131 13.86 10.86 15.94
N PRO A 1132 14.03 9.79 16.75
CA PRO A 1132 15.25 9.64 17.55
C PRO A 1132 16.45 9.56 16.61
N PRO A 1133 17.63 10.07 17.01
CA PRO A 1133 18.84 9.88 16.22
C PRO A 1133 19.07 8.38 16.03
N ASP A 1134 19.08 7.93 14.78
CA ASP A 1134 19.67 6.65 14.43
C ASP A 1134 21.04 6.60 15.09
N GLY A 1135 21.26 5.59 15.93
CA GLY A 1135 22.53 5.40 16.59
C GLY A 1135 23.63 5.35 15.54
N GLU A 1136 24.42 6.42 15.43
CA GLU A 1136 25.70 6.42 14.75
C GLU A 1136 26.63 5.43 15.47
N LEU A 1137 26.56 4.16 15.07
CA LEU A 1137 27.74 3.34 14.94
C LEU A 1137 27.91 3.10 13.46
N LYS A 1138 28.69 4.00 12.86
CA LYS A 1138 29.26 3.89 11.52
C LYS A 1138 29.62 2.42 11.26
N SER A 1139 28.95 1.82 10.28
CA SER A 1139 29.47 0.65 9.60
C SER A 1139 30.78 1.07 8.93
N LEU A 1140 31.91 0.90 9.62
CA LEU A 1140 33.15 0.70 8.92
C LEU A 1140 32.95 -0.57 8.11
N SER A 1141 32.95 -0.41 6.80
CA SER A 1141 32.99 -1.46 5.80
C SER A 1141 34.12 -2.44 6.11
N CYS A 1142 33.80 -3.59 6.68
CA CYS A 1142 34.68 -4.75 6.63
C CYS A 1142 34.30 -5.59 5.40
N PHE A 1143 35.11 -5.46 4.34
CA PHE A 1143 35.18 -6.41 3.25
C PHE A 1143 35.54 -7.81 3.79
N PRO A 1144 34.90 -8.90 3.32
CA PRO A 1144 35.48 -10.22 3.42
C PRO A 1144 36.05 -10.61 2.05
N ASN A 1145 37.33 -10.33 1.83
CA ASN A 1145 38.15 -11.13 0.92
C ASN A 1145 39.27 -11.73 1.77
N ILE A 1146 39.02 -12.94 2.29
CA ILE A 1146 40.09 -13.83 2.75
C ILE A 1146 40.51 -14.60 1.51
N TYR A 1147 41.49 -14.09 0.78
CA TYR A 1147 42.53 -14.80 0.04
C TYR A 1147 43.55 -13.70 -0.35
N ASP A 1148 44.82 -13.95 -0.09
CA ASP A 1148 45.99 -13.08 -0.35
C ASP A 1148 46.36 -12.07 0.76
N CYS A 1149 46.94 -12.58 1.86
CA CYS A 1149 47.94 -11.86 2.67
C CYS A 1149 48.89 -12.88 3.33
N VAL A 1150 49.91 -13.29 2.57
CA VAL A 1150 51.20 -13.78 3.08
C VAL A 1150 52.27 -12.92 2.40
N TYR A 1151 53.33 -12.56 3.13
CA TYR A 1151 54.47 -11.68 2.81
C TYR A 1151 54.24 -10.20 3.13
N ASP A 1152 54.79 -9.72 4.27
CA ASP A 1152 56.10 -9.03 4.41
C ASP A 1152 55.86 -7.51 4.42
N PHE A 1153 56.54 -6.63 5.17
CA PHE A 1153 57.73 -6.68 6.01
C PHE A 1153 57.61 -5.50 7.02
N GLN A 1154 58.42 -5.60 8.08
CA GLN A 1154 58.71 -4.59 9.10
C GLN A 1154 59.08 -3.20 8.57
N SER A 1155 58.63 -2.15 9.27
CA SER A 1155 59.47 -1.08 9.86
C SER A 1155 58.63 -0.14 10.73
#